data_AF-A0A410UL13-F1
#
_entry.id   AF-A0A410UL13-F1
#
_cell.length_a   1.000
_cell.length_b   1.000
_cell.length_c   1.000
_cell.angle_alpha   90.00
_cell.angle_beta   90.00
_cell.angle_gamma   90.00
#
_symmetry.space_group_name_H-M   'P 1'
#
loop_
_entity.id
_entity.type
_entity.pdbx_description
1 polymer ?
#
loop_
_entity_poly.entity_id
_entity_poly.type
_entity_poly.pdbx_seq_one_letter_code
_entity_poly.pdbx_strand_id
1 'polypeptide(L)'
;MQGDTYLELGVATDTHSEQHDRTTQTSGVFTSGLNLMIGSNKKSQTYTETDTTPQGSVIGSLNGGVTLTAGNLVHITGSDVISNTSTAIVGNDVIIDAALGTQDTTQSYKQQQAGITLGLGGGLDSAAQSVYGRSQAANHAEDDRLKALYASQAAYTAYEAYNAYQDAAGAAASADTNVSQGISLRIGLGASSASSSTTTHDETAYGSRIQSNGDVIMAATGGDLTIIGSQVNGQNVALAAANHLNLLSQAENHSLESSNKNASGGIGLQIGSNGFGVYAEGSVGQGSAHGNGTSHAISSINANDTLTLISGNDTTIQGAQLTGNSVLGAIGGNLLIQSEQDTDDFASKQQQIGGAMVIGAGGGGSFSYSQNKSSSHYAGVTDVSGIGAGSGGFDITVGGNTHLVGGVIASRADPSKNSLTTGTLLYEDIQNQSSGKVSSSSLGSDNSVLSGSKYAIGKTVVGNLMGGGSDDEAHSSTTHSAIANGTIAIADGQAQQALTGKSAEQAMAGLSRDASLDNQALARPDLGKLQANAELEQVANSLGYQMGTHFTDETYRTMFVKAADVYEVIKDDEGKLVPGRKLTDEEKRHLQSGSDGKIHIANNGIFNDQAAAEKYANQHSTSDGPQYYIAFPKAGNGLSELLVAGYQKNLEGDFWGLTNAGEENKWMMLYYGQEGLHLDGHSRDAMTIGNALESISKMPGAEGVLSNATVTFFGPAYNAASADKLLSVLQGYGGISNPLRPYDMILMLQNHIADPVGGFIGWNPSTGGSIPQGTTMLEQIIRAATGQPGTSHNCYGNSTSPACGNFWLEYPDKKPISLPVKE
;
A
#
# COMPACT_ATOMS: atom_id res chain seq x y z
N MET A 1 18.92 31.65 36.60
CA MET A 1 19.41 32.77 35.78
C MET A 1 18.60 34.01 36.10
N GLN A 2 19.26 35.16 36.14
CA GLN A 2 18.64 36.45 36.42
C GLN A 2 19.03 37.43 35.31
N GLY A 3 18.04 37.98 34.60
CA GLY A 3 18.22 39.09 33.67
C GLY A 3 17.74 40.39 34.31
N ASP A 4 18.53 41.46 34.22
CA ASP A 4 18.15 42.75 34.82
C ASP A 4 16.86 43.32 34.21
N THR A 5 16.65 43.08 32.90
CA THR A 5 15.44 43.53 32.18
C THR A 5 14.79 42.39 31.38
N TYR A 6 15.54 41.64 30.57
CA TYR A 6 15.02 40.57 29.72
C TYR A 6 15.78 39.26 29.97
N LEU A 7 15.08 38.13 29.89
CA LEU A 7 15.66 36.79 29.81
C LEU A 7 14.99 36.05 28.65
N GLU A 8 15.78 35.68 27.63
CA GLU A 8 15.29 35.01 26.43
C GLU A 8 16.01 33.67 26.26
N LEU A 9 15.23 32.61 26.13
CA LEU A 9 15.67 31.28 25.73
C LEU A 9 15.13 31.02 24.32
N GLY A 10 15.88 31.46 23.32
CA GLY A 10 15.51 31.32 21.92
C GLY A 10 15.98 30.00 21.32
N VAL A 11 15.62 29.85 20.04
CA VAL A 11 16.05 28.74 19.18
C VAL A 11 17.14 29.19 18.22
N ALA A 12 18.05 28.29 17.88
CA ALA A 12 18.79 28.38 16.62
C ALA A 12 17.96 27.72 15.51
N THR A 13 18.16 28.07 14.25
CA THR A 13 17.46 27.42 13.13
C THR A 13 18.47 26.69 12.28
N ASP A 14 18.33 25.37 12.18
CA ASP A 14 19.05 24.58 11.20
C ASP A 14 18.29 24.66 9.88
N THR A 15 18.98 25.00 8.80
CA THR A 15 18.42 25.00 7.45
C THR A 15 19.10 23.93 6.63
N HIS A 16 18.32 22.96 6.17
CA HIS A 16 18.76 21.98 5.19
C HIS A 16 18.16 22.34 3.83
N SER A 17 18.97 22.30 2.78
CA SER A 17 18.47 22.51 1.42
C SER A 17 19.13 21.50 0.50
N GLU A 18 18.31 20.73 -0.18
CA GLU A 18 18.73 19.76 -1.18
C GLU A 18 18.10 20.10 -2.53
N GLN A 19 18.90 19.98 -3.58
CA GLN A 19 18.42 20.03 -4.94
C GLN A 19 19.03 18.87 -5.72
N HIS A 20 18.16 18.00 -6.23
CA HIS A 20 18.56 16.89 -7.07
C HIS A 20 17.94 17.02 -8.45
N ASP A 21 18.80 17.29 -9.44
CA ASP A 21 18.42 17.38 -10.85
C ASP A 21 18.96 16.19 -11.63
N ARG A 22 18.06 15.45 -12.27
CA ARG A 22 18.42 14.34 -13.14
C ARG A 22 17.76 14.48 -14.49
N THR A 23 18.57 14.78 -15.51
CA THR A 23 18.15 14.68 -16.91
C THR A 23 18.81 13.48 -17.57
N THR A 24 18.02 12.54 -18.07
CA THR A 24 18.49 11.42 -18.87
C THR A 24 17.90 11.50 -20.27
N GLN A 25 18.77 11.43 -21.28
CA GLN A 25 18.37 11.27 -22.66
C GLN A 25 18.80 9.90 -23.15
N THR A 26 17.83 9.12 -23.61
CA THR A 26 18.08 7.81 -24.22
C THR A 26 17.65 7.89 -25.68
N SER A 27 18.48 7.34 -26.57
CA SER A 27 18.21 7.26 -28.00
C SER A 27 18.49 5.85 -28.46
N GLY A 28 17.68 5.33 -29.37
CA GLY A 28 17.80 3.96 -29.86
C GLY A 28 16.47 3.24 -29.89
N VAL A 29 16.53 1.91 -29.82
CA VAL A 29 15.35 1.05 -29.79
C VAL A 29 14.96 0.81 -28.33
N PHE A 30 13.73 1.13 -27.96
CA PHE A 30 13.18 0.90 -26.63
C PHE A 30 11.74 0.42 -26.74
N THR A 31 11.33 -0.44 -25.80
CA THR A 31 9.96 -0.96 -25.71
C THR A 31 9.10 -0.02 -24.86
N SER A 32 7.89 0.29 -25.32
CA SER A 32 6.88 1.06 -24.59
C SER A 32 5.55 0.31 -24.63
N GLY A 33 5.27 -0.44 -23.56
CA GLY A 33 4.26 -1.51 -23.58
C GLY A 33 4.61 -2.58 -24.62
N LEU A 34 3.63 -3.00 -25.43
CA LEU A 34 3.79 -3.95 -26.55
C LEU A 34 4.39 -3.33 -27.84
N ASN A 35 4.83 -2.06 -27.79
CA ASN A 35 5.35 -1.37 -28.97
C ASN A 35 6.87 -1.27 -28.93
N LEU A 36 7.52 -1.60 -30.04
CA LEU A 36 8.93 -1.29 -30.29
C LEU A 36 9.02 0.15 -30.80
N MET A 37 9.73 1.03 -30.10
CA MET A 37 9.96 2.41 -30.52
C MET A 37 11.43 2.61 -30.85
N ILE A 38 11.73 3.14 -32.02
CA ILE A 38 13.05 3.62 -32.41
C ILE A 38 13.00 5.14 -32.38
N GLY A 39 13.69 5.76 -31.44
CA GLY A 39 13.57 7.21 -31.27
C GLY A 39 14.46 7.77 -30.18
N SER A 40 14.01 8.87 -29.59
CA SER A 40 14.61 9.49 -28.43
C SER A 40 13.57 9.67 -27.32
N ASN A 41 14.02 9.53 -26.08
CA ASN A 41 13.24 9.70 -24.86
C ASN A 41 14.08 10.51 -23.87
N LYS A 42 13.66 11.75 -23.61
CA LYS A 42 14.26 12.65 -22.65
C LYS A 42 13.38 12.70 -21.40
N LYS A 43 13.94 12.33 -20.25
CA LYS A 43 13.32 12.46 -18.93
C LYS A 43 14.11 13.48 -18.11
N SER A 44 13.41 14.37 -17.43
CA SER A 44 13.95 15.35 -16.49
C SER A 44 13.18 15.21 -15.18
N GLN A 45 13.90 15.08 -14.09
CA GLN A 45 13.37 15.05 -12.73
C GLN A 45 14.12 16.10 -11.93
N THR A 46 13.38 16.96 -11.26
CA THR A 46 13.91 17.95 -10.32
C THR A 46 13.21 17.73 -9.00
N TYR A 47 13.99 17.55 -7.96
CA TYR A 47 13.55 17.51 -6.57
C TYR A 47 14.26 18.64 -5.85
N THR A 48 13.49 19.49 -5.18
CA THR A 48 14.04 20.52 -4.30
C THR A 48 13.33 20.41 -2.97
N GLU A 49 14.09 20.40 -1.90
CA GLU A 49 13.60 20.38 -0.53
C GLU A 49 14.33 21.45 0.25
N THR A 50 13.61 22.21 1.06
CA THR A 50 14.18 23.16 2.01
C THR A 50 13.46 22.98 3.33
N ASP A 51 14.21 22.51 4.32
CA ASP A 51 13.73 22.28 5.66
C ASP A 51 14.34 23.33 6.59
N THR A 52 13.50 23.91 7.45
CA THR A 52 13.94 24.71 8.58
C THR A 52 13.51 24.02 9.86
N THR A 53 14.47 23.66 10.71
CA THR A 53 14.21 22.99 11.98
C THR A 53 14.72 23.86 13.14
N PRO A 54 13.82 24.37 13.99
CA PRO A 54 14.21 25.03 15.23
C PRO A 54 14.94 24.08 16.18
N GLN A 55 16.04 24.55 16.74
CA GLN A 55 16.86 23.87 17.73
C GLN A 55 16.82 24.64 19.05
N GLY A 56 16.12 24.06 20.02
CA GLY A 56 15.91 24.62 21.35
C GLY A 56 17.14 24.64 22.24
N SER A 57 17.14 25.57 23.20
CA SER A 57 18.06 25.54 24.32
C SER A 57 17.61 24.55 25.39
N VAL A 58 18.53 23.89 26.08
CA VAL A 58 18.21 23.05 27.25
C VAL A 58 18.83 23.67 28.49
N ILE A 59 17.99 23.99 29.48
CA ILE A 59 18.42 24.46 30.79
C ILE A 59 17.86 23.52 31.83
N GLY A 60 18.74 22.95 32.65
CA GLY A 60 18.25 22.09 33.70
C GLY A 60 19.17 21.83 34.88
N SER A 61 18.57 21.26 35.92
CA SER A 61 19.21 20.88 37.16
C SER A 61 18.84 19.45 37.52
N LEU A 62 19.82 18.54 37.48
CA LEU A 62 19.61 17.10 37.71
C LEU A 62 19.21 16.76 39.16
N ASN A 63 19.64 17.57 40.13
CA ASN A 63 19.44 17.30 41.56
C ASN A 63 18.77 18.45 42.32
N GLY A 64 18.41 19.53 41.63
CA GLY A 64 17.88 20.74 42.27
C GLY A 64 16.83 21.43 41.42
N GLY A 65 16.58 22.69 41.76
CA GLY A 65 15.61 23.52 41.07
C GLY A 65 16.22 24.35 39.96
N VAL A 66 15.35 24.89 39.10
CA VAL A 66 15.69 25.93 38.12
C VAL A 66 14.88 27.18 38.46
N THR A 67 15.53 28.33 38.47
CA THR A 67 14.86 29.63 38.63
C THR A 67 15.27 30.55 37.50
N LEU A 68 14.29 31.05 36.75
CA LEU A 68 14.44 32.01 35.66
C LEU A 68 13.68 33.27 36.05
N THR A 69 14.39 34.39 36.18
CA THR A 69 13.81 35.65 36.63
C THR A 69 14.25 36.78 35.73
N ALA A 70 13.34 37.67 35.33
CA ALA A 70 13.65 38.92 34.65
C ALA A 70 12.87 40.09 35.23
N GLY A 71 13.43 41.31 35.17
CA GLY A 71 12.73 42.52 35.62
C GLY A 71 11.53 42.91 34.75
N ASN A 72 11.56 42.56 33.45
CA ASN A 72 10.51 42.84 32.48
C ASN A 72 9.95 41.54 31.87
N LEU A 73 10.64 40.92 30.90
CA LEU A 73 10.10 39.75 30.17
C LEU A 73 10.98 38.53 30.36
N VAL A 74 10.35 37.39 30.67
CA VAL A 74 10.92 36.06 30.44
C VAL A 74 10.25 35.44 29.22
N HIS A 75 11.02 35.16 28.17
CA HIS A 75 10.53 34.55 26.93
C HIS A 75 11.28 33.25 26.65
N ILE A 76 10.55 32.15 26.44
CA ILE A 76 11.09 30.82 26.19
C ILE A 76 10.43 30.29 24.92
N THR A 77 11.22 30.00 23.90
CA THR A 77 10.74 29.54 22.59
C THR A 77 11.39 28.22 22.24
N GLY A 78 10.57 27.22 21.89
CA GLY A 78 10.98 25.86 21.50
C GLY A 78 12.09 25.24 22.36
N SER A 79 12.11 25.50 23.68
CA SER A 79 13.24 25.19 24.56
C SER A 79 12.84 24.39 25.81
N ASP A 80 13.81 23.70 26.40
CA ASP A 80 13.62 22.77 27.51
C ASP A 80 14.04 23.34 28.89
N VAL A 81 13.03 23.43 29.74
CA VAL A 81 12.88 23.72 31.18
C VAL A 81 13.03 22.60 32.21
N ILE A 82 14.17 21.93 32.44
CA ILE A 82 14.17 20.66 33.20
C ILE A 82 14.68 20.80 34.65
N SER A 83 13.92 20.39 35.66
CA SER A 83 14.40 20.37 37.05
C SER A 83 13.93 19.13 37.83
N ASN A 84 14.64 18.79 38.91
CA ASN A 84 14.25 17.67 39.77
C ASN A 84 13.39 18.09 40.96
N THR A 85 13.61 19.28 41.53
CA THR A 85 12.90 19.69 42.75
C THR A 85 11.86 20.77 42.53
N SER A 86 12.14 21.77 41.68
CA SER A 86 11.24 22.89 41.47
C SER A 86 11.68 23.76 40.29
N THR A 87 10.74 24.20 39.46
CA THR A 87 10.98 25.22 38.43
C THR A 87 10.22 26.49 38.79
N ALA A 88 10.90 27.64 38.82
CA ALA A 88 10.28 28.95 39.03
C ALA A 88 10.61 29.89 37.85
N ILE A 89 9.58 30.47 37.23
CA ILE A 89 9.71 31.41 36.10
C ILE A 89 8.98 32.69 36.47
N VAL A 90 9.69 33.81 36.58
CA VAL A 90 9.12 35.06 37.09
C VAL A 90 9.56 36.25 36.24
N GLY A 91 8.60 37.01 35.73
CA GLY A 91 8.82 38.26 34.99
C GLY A 91 7.71 39.26 35.27
N ASN A 92 7.82 40.49 34.77
CA ASN A 92 6.63 41.34 34.61
C ASN A 92 5.64 40.66 33.65
N ASP A 93 6.16 40.19 32.52
CA ASP A 93 5.48 39.34 31.52
C ASP A 93 6.23 38.02 31.36
N VAL A 94 5.50 36.95 31.06
CA VAL A 94 6.07 35.61 30.80
C VAL A 94 5.46 35.04 29.52
N ILE A 95 6.30 34.65 28.57
CA ILE A 95 5.88 34.02 27.31
C ILE A 95 6.63 32.69 27.16
N ILE A 96 5.89 31.62 26.90
CA ILE A 96 6.42 30.29 26.61
C ILE A 96 5.75 29.79 25.33
N ASP A 97 6.47 29.76 24.21
CA ASP A 97 5.87 29.44 22.91
C ASP A 97 6.65 28.36 22.15
N ALA A 98 5.97 27.82 21.14
CA ALA A 98 6.56 26.93 20.17
C ALA A 98 7.32 27.73 19.11
N ALA A 99 8.43 27.17 18.63
CA ALA A 99 9.03 27.61 17.38
C ALA A 99 8.37 26.90 16.20
N LEU A 100 8.30 27.55 15.04
CA LEU A 100 7.81 26.90 13.81
C LEU A 100 8.98 26.46 12.94
N GLY A 101 9.00 25.19 12.58
CA GLY A 101 9.80 24.68 11.47
C GLY A 101 8.97 24.58 10.20
N THR A 102 9.63 24.61 9.06
CA THR A 102 8.99 24.53 7.74
C THR A 102 9.63 23.44 6.89
N GLN A 103 8.85 22.78 6.05
CA GLN A 103 9.32 21.88 5.01
C GLN A 103 8.68 22.27 3.69
N ASP A 104 9.50 22.77 2.77
CA ASP A 104 9.09 23.16 1.41
C ASP A 104 9.63 22.14 0.41
N THR A 105 8.75 21.37 -0.22
CA THR A 105 9.16 20.39 -1.24
C THR A 105 8.61 20.79 -2.61
N THR A 106 9.44 20.72 -3.64
CA THR A 106 9.01 20.83 -5.04
C THR A 106 9.52 19.64 -5.84
N GLN A 107 8.59 18.88 -6.42
CA GLN A 107 8.88 17.75 -7.29
C GLN A 107 8.38 18.04 -8.70
N SER A 108 9.29 18.10 -9.66
CA SER A 108 8.98 18.31 -11.07
C SER A 108 9.42 17.12 -11.92
N TYR A 109 8.50 16.61 -12.74
CA TYR A 109 8.74 15.57 -13.71
C TYR A 109 8.45 16.10 -15.12
N LYS A 110 9.35 15.83 -16.08
CA LYS A 110 9.12 16.13 -17.50
C LYS A 110 9.65 15.00 -18.36
N GLN A 111 8.81 14.51 -19.25
CA GLN A 111 9.17 13.48 -20.22
C GLN A 111 8.80 13.94 -21.63
N GLN A 112 9.72 13.75 -22.58
CA GLN A 112 9.51 14.02 -23.99
C GLN A 112 9.97 12.80 -24.78
N GLN A 113 9.13 12.29 -25.67
CA GLN A 113 9.43 11.16 -26.54
C GLN A 113 9.17 11.55 -27.98
N ALA A 114 10.03 11.12 -28.90
CA ALA A 114 9.80 11.25 -30.33
C ALA A 114 10.45 10.08 -31.07
N GLY A 115 9.75 9.47 -32.00
CA GLY A 115 10.32 8.37 -32.79
C GLY A 115 9.32 7.61 -33.65
N ILE A 116 9.87 6.61 -34.35
CA ILE A 116 9.12 5.61 -35.11
C ILE A 116 8.68 4.54 -34.14
N THR A 117 7.42 4.16 -34.20
CA THR A 117 6.81 3.15 -33.35
C THR A 117 6.28 2.03 -34.23
N LEU A 118 6.65 0.82 -33.88
CA LEU A 118 6.21 -0.43 -34.50
C LEU A 118 5.41 -1.17 -33.42
N GLY A 119 4.12 -1.37 -33.67
CA GLY A 119 3.20 -1.95 -32.70
C GLY A 119 2.26 -2.95 -33.34
N LEU A 120 1.86 -3.97 -32.58
CA LEU A 120 0.73 -4.84 -32.94
C LEU A 120 -0.54 -4.22 -32.35
N GLY A 121 -1.51 -3.90 -33.20
CA GLY A 121 -2.81 -3.36 -32.85
C GLY A 121 -3.91 -4.39 -33.10
N GLY A 122 -4.64 -4.78 -32.07
CA GLY A 122 -5.84 -5.60 -32.18
C GLY A 122 -5.72 -6.99 -31.53
N GLY A 123 -6.70 -7.31 -30.68
CA GLY A 123 -7.06 -8.67 -30.26
C GLY A 123 -6.21 -9.37 -29.19
N LEU A 124 -5.88 -8.74 -28.06
CA LEU A 124 -5.45 -9.41 -26.82
C LEU A 124 -5.96 -8.63 -25.60
N ASP A 125 -6.97 -9.17 -24.91
CA ASP A 125 -7.98 -8.37 -24.20
C ASP A 125 -7.82 -8.20 -22.67
N SER A 126 -6.68 -8.50 -22.02
CA SER A 126 -6.49 -8.10 -20.59
C SER A 126 -5.14 -8.52 -19.96
N ALA A 127 -4.01 -7.94 -20.36
CA ALA A 127 -2.73 -8.21 -19.67
C ALA A 127 -1.82 -7.00 -19.46
N ALA A 128 -2.36 -5.78 -19.39
CA ALA A 128 -1.53 -4.57 -19.40
C ALA A 128 -1.87 -3.54 -18.32
N GLN A 129 -1.97 -3.95 -17.04
CA GLN A 129 -2.05 -3.01 -15.92
C GLN A 129 -1.04 -3.36 -14.82
N SER A 130 0.21 -2.88 -14.95
CA SER A 130 1.14 -2.72 -13.80
C SER A 130 2.46 -1.96 -14.10
N VAL A 131 2.59 -1.21 -15.21
CA VAL A 131 3.91 -0.72 -15.67
C VAL A 131 4.05 0.81 -15.69
N TYR A 132 3.79 1.50 -14.57
CA TYR A 132 4.23 2.90 -14.44
C TYR A 132 5.02 3.25 -13.17
N GLY A 133 5.22 2.31 -12.24
CA GLY A 133 5.97 2.58 -10.99
C GLY A 133 7.48 2.27 -10.99
N ARG A 134 8.05 1.66 -12.04
CA ARG A 134 9.35 0.93 -11.90
C ARG A 134 10.50 1.42 -12.78
N SER A 135 10.55 2.73 -13.09
CA SER A 135 11.68 3.33 -13.83
C SER A 135 12.59 4.23 -12.99
N GLN A 136 12.22 4.63 -11.76
CA GLN A 136 13.09 5.41 -10.86
C GLN A 136 13.89 4.54 -9.87
N ALA A 137 13.43 3.33 -9.57
CA ALA A 137 14.08 2.41 -8.61
C ALA A 137 15.44 1.84 -9.08
N ALA A 138 15.84 2.05 -10.35
CA ALA A 138 17.10 1.52 -10.90
C ALA A 138 18.36 2.34 -10.56
N ASN A 139 18.22 3.60 -10.10
CA ASN A 139 19.38 4.46 -9.82
C ASN A 139 19.78 4.56 -8.34
N HIS A 140 18.98 4.03 -7.42
CA HIS A 140 19.27 4.05 -5.97
C HIS A 140 19.28 2.64 -5.33
N ALA A 141 19.16 1.58 -6.12
CA ALA A 141 19.36 0.22 -5.62
C ALA A 141 20.85 -0.13 -5.56
N GLU A 142 21.33 -0.43 -4.35
CA GLU A 142 22.73 -0.81 -4.08
C GLU A 142 23.05 -2.29 -4.43
N ASP A 143 22.07 -3.10 -4.84
CA ASP A 143 22.25 -4.52 -5.20
C ASP A 143 22.45 -4.76 -6.71
N ASP A 144 23.61 -5.32 -7.08
CA ASP A 144 24.02 -5.65 -8.45
C ASP A 144 23.10 -6.67 -9.15
N ARG A 145 22.35 -7.50 -8.41
CA ARG A 145 21.39 -8.46 -8.97
C ARG A 145 20.06 -7.81 -9.34
N LEU A 146 19.66 -6.77 -8.62
CA LEU A 146 18.46 -5.99 -8.94
C LEU A 146 18.69 -5.12 -10.20
N LYS A 147 19.92 -4.61 -10.36
CA LYS A 147 20.38 -3.97 -11.62
C LYS A 147 20.43 -4.96 -12.79
N ALA A 148 20.91 -6.18 -12.57
CA ALA A 148 20.96 -7.22 -13.60
C ALA A 148 19.56 -7.74 -14.00
N LEU A 149 18.62 -7.82 -13.05
CA LEU A 149 17.22 -8.22 -13.27
C LEU A 149 16.47 -7.20 -14.15
N TYR A 150 16.65 -5.90 -13.90
CA TYR A 150 16.07 -4.87 -14.77
C TYR A 150 16.74 -4.80 -16.16
N ALA A 151 18.02 -5.18 -16.27
CA ALA A 151 18.75 -5.24 -17.54
C ALA A 151 18.41 -6.49 -18.39
N SER A 152 18.20 -7.65 -17.76
CA SER A 152 17.90 -8.92 -18.44
C SER A 152 16.44 -9.04 -18.88
N GLN A 153 15.50 -8.46 -18.12
CA GLN A 153 14.08 -8.45 -18.46
C GLN A 153 13.77 -7.53 -19.65
N ALA A 154 14.58 -6.48 -19.85
CA ALA A 154 14.55 -5.65 -21.05
C ALA A 154 15.11 -6.37 -22.29
N ALA A 155 16.03 -7.33 -22.11
CA ALA A 155 16.56 -8.15 -23.20
C ALA A 155 15.59 -9.27 -23.63
N TYR A 156 14.84 -9.86 -22.68
CA TYR A 156 13.88 -10.93 -22.96
C TYR A 156 12.63 -10.42 -23.69
N THR A 157 12.12 -9.24 -23.32
CA THR A 157 10.96 -8.60 -23.98
C THR A 157 11.28 -8.09 -25.40
N ALA A 158 12.55 -7.77 -25.68
CA ALA A 158 13.03 -7.48 -27.04
C ALA A 158 13.08 -8.74 -27.93
N TYR A 159 13.29 -9.94 -27.35
CA TYR A 159 13.36 -11.21 -28.07
C TYR A 159 11.97 -11.73 -28.47
N GLU A 160 10.97 -11.64 -27.59
CA GLU A 160 9.57 -11.98 -27.92
C GLU A 160 8.95 -11.01 -28.94
N ALA A 161 9.28 -9.71 -28.86
CA ALA A 161 8.87 -8.73 -29.87
C ALA A 161 9.50 -9.00 -31.26
N TYR A 162 10.69 -9.60 -31.31
CA TYR A 162 11.37 -10.00 -32.55
C TYR A 162 10.76 -11.28 -33.18
N ASN A 163 10.37 -12.27 -32.37
CA ASN A 163 9.71 -13.48 -32.88
C ASN A 163 8.26 -13.22 -33.30
N ALA A 164 7.51 -12.42 -32.54
CA ALA A 164 6.17 -11.97 -32.95
C ALA A 164 6.22 -11.12 -34.24
N TYR A 165 7.33 -10.39 -34.47
CA TYR A 165 7.58 -9.67 -35.72
C TYR A 165 7.89 -10.62 -36.89
N GLN A 166 8.68 -11.68 -36.69
CA GLN A 166 8.94 -12.68 -37.73
C GLN A 166 7.70 -13.51 -38.09
N ASP A 167 6.86 -13.87 -37.12
CA ASP A 167 5.60 -14.58 -37.37
C ASP A 167 4.58 -13.68 -38.09
N ALA A 168 4.50 -12.40 -37.72
CA ALA A 168 3.65 -11.42 -38.42
C ALA A 168 4.17 -11.07 -39.83
N ALA A 169 5.49 -11.00 -40.03
CA ALA A 169 6.11 -10.77 -41.33
C ALA A 169 6.02 -12.01 -42.25
N GLY A 170 6.11 -13.21 -41.68
CA GLY A 170 5.93 -14.48 -42.38
C GLY A 170 4.49 -14.68 -42.86
N ALA A 171 3.49 -14.32 -42.04
CA ALA A 171 2.08 -14.37 -42.40
C ALA A 171 1.69 -13.35 -43.50
N ALA A 172 2.38 -12.21 -43.59
CA ALA A 172 2.17 -11.22 -44.66
C ALA A 172 2.79 -11.64 -46.01
N ALA A 173 3.72 -12.59 -46.01
CA ALA A 173 4.38 -13.10 -47.22
C ALA A 173 3.61 -14.27 -47.89
N SER A 174 2.74 -14.96 -47.15
CA SER A 174 1.86 -16.00 -47.66
C SER A 174 0.49 -15.43 -48.04
N ALA A 175 0.30 -15.07 -49.31
CA ALA A 175 -0.99 -14.72 -49.86
C ALA A 175 -1.87 -15.97 -50.03
N ASP A 176 -2.29 -16.59 -48.92
CA ASP A 176 -3.48 -17.45 -48.86
C ASP A 176 -3.90 -17.73 -47.41
N THR A 177 -5.20 -17.89 -47.20
CA THR A 177 -5.93 -18.31 -45.99
C THR A 177 -6.35 -17.30 -44.91
N ASN A 178 -7.65 -17.39 -44.60
CA ASN A 178 -8.43 -16.70 -43.57
C ASN A 178 -7.78 -16.72 -42.17
N VAL A 179 -7.00 -15.70 -41.83
CA VAL A 179 -6.77 -15.31 -40.44
C VAL A 179 -7.97 -14.49 -39.98
N SER A 180 -9.02 -15.21 -39.59
CA SER A 180 -10.07 -14.67 -38.72
C SER A 180 -9.44 -14.31 -37.38
N GLN A 181 -9.79 -13.13 -36.84
CA GLN A 181 -9.34 -12.51 -35.56
C GLN A 181 -8.21 -11.44 -35.65
N GLY A 182 -8.58 -10.24 -36.13
CA GLY A 182 -8.35 -8.98 -35.39
C GLY A 182 -6.97 -8.31 -35.33
N ILE A 183 -5.88 -8.93 -35.78
CA ILE A 183 -4.51 -8.37 -35.64
C ILE A 183 -4.20 -7.35 -36.76
N SER A 184 -3.62 -6.20 -36.41
CA SER A 184 -3.16 -5.16 -37.33
C SER A 184 -1.79 -4.61 -36.94
N LEU A 185 -0.80 -4.70 -37.81
CA LEU A 185 0.52 -4.10 -37.62
C LEU A 185 0.44 -2.57 -37.82
N ARG A 186 1.01 -1.78 -36.92
CA ARG A 186 1.08 -0.32 -37.00
C ARG A 186 2.52 0.16 -37.02
N ILE A 187 2.84 1.02 -37.97
CA ILE A 187 4.13 1.70 -38.10
C ILE A 187 3.85 3.19 -38.13
N GLY A 188 4.20 3.93 -37.08
CA GLY A 188 3.90 5.37 -37.01
C GLY A 188 5.01 6.21 -36.40
N LEU A 189 5.15 7.41 -36.94
CA LEU A 189 5.97 8.48 -36.39
C LEU A 189 5.13 9.27 -35.38
N GLY A 190 5.62 9.41 -34.16
CA GLY A 190 4.90 10.16 -33.13
C GLY A 190 5.82 10.88 -32.17
N ALA A 191 5.27 11.92 -31.55
CA ALA A 191 5.89 12.64 -30.45
C ALA A 191 4.90 12.78 -29.30
N SER A 192 5.41 12.74 -28.07
CA SER A 192 4.64 13.01 -26.87
C SER A 192 5.46 13.79 -25.86
N SER A 193 4.76 14.54 -25.02
CA SER A 193 5.31 15.26 -23.90
C SER A 193 4.38 15.09 -22.70
N ALA A 194 4.94 14.91 -21.52
CA ALA A 194 4.25 14.93 -20.25
C ALA A 194 5.08 15.74 -19.26
N SER A 195 4.43 16.54 -18.44
CA SER A 195 5.07 17.26 -17.35
C SER A 195 4.14 17.31 -16.14
N SER A 196 4.68 17.16 -14.95
CA SER A 196 3.99 17.43 -13.70
C SER A 196 4.89 18.22 -12.76
N SER A 197 4.30 19.05 -11.92
CA SER A 197 4.97 19.75 -10.84
C SER A 197 4.07 19.71 -9.62
N THR A 198 4.62 19.34 -8.48
CA THR A 198 3.94 19.32 -7.19
C THR A 198 4.79 20.07 -6.19
N THR A 199 4.19 21.02 -5.49
CA THR A 199 4.82 21.80 -4.44
C THR A 199 4.01 21.61 -3.17
N THR A 200 4.68 21.33 -2.06
CA THR A 200 4.10 21.25 -0.72
C THR A 200 4.81 22.22 0.20
N HIS A 201 4.06 22.75 1.16
CA HIS A 201 4.57 23.53 2.27
C HIS A 201 3.89 23.03 3.54
N ASP A 202 4.69 22.60 4.50
CA ASP A 202 4.22 22.10 5.79
C ASP A 202 4.94 22.85 6.92
N GLU A 203 4.16 23.34 7.88
CA GLU A 203 4.68 23.89 9.13
C GLU A 203 4.57 22.85 10.25
N THR A 204 5.53 22.86 11.18
CA THR A 204 5.50 22.01 12.37
C THR A 204 5.92 22.80 13.59
N ALA A 205 5.15 22.69 14.67
CA ALA A 205 5.37 23.34 15.94
C ALA A 205 6.34 22.55 16.82
N TYR A 206 7.40 23.22 17.25
CA TYR A 206 8.41 22.73 18.19
C TYR A 206 8.16 23.43 19.52
N GLY A 207 7.28 22.86 20.33
CA GLY A 207 6.85 23.41 21.62
C GLY A 207 7.95 23.49 22.67
N SER A 208 7.92 24.54 23.50
CA SER A 208 8.75 24.59 24.70
C SER A 208 8.28 23.56 25.73
N ARG A 209 9.21 22.97 26.48
CA ARG A 209 8.88 21.97 27.50
C ARG A 209 9.42 22.37 28.86
N ILE A 210 8.52 22.68 29.78
CA ILE A 210 8.85 22.92 31.19
C ILE A 210 8.53 21.66 32.00
N GLN A 211 9.55 21.00 32.54
CA GLN A 211 9.43 19.73 33.23
C GLN A 211 10.08 19.80 34.61
N SER A 212 9.30 19.51 35.65
CA SER A 212 9.82 19.33 37.02
C SER A 212 9.31 18.01 37.60
N ASN A 213 10.13 17.29 38.35
CA ASN A 213 9.64 16.20 39.21
C ASN A 213 9.01 16.72 40.51
N GLY A 214 9.24 18.00 40.85
CA GLY A 214 8.53 18.72 41.91
C GLY A 214 7.69 19.85 41.34
N ASP A 215 7.62 20.99 42.01
CA ASP A 215 6.66 22.03 41.64
C ASP A 215 7.10 22.86 40.44
N VAL A 216 6.15 23.40 39.68
CA VAL A 216 6.37 24.43 38.66
C VAL A 216 5.56 25.66 39.03
N ILE A 217 6.22 26.80 39.16
CA ILE A 217 5.58 28.08 39.44
C ILE A 217 5.96 29.04 38.32
N MET A 218 4.95 29.65 37.70
CA MET A 218 5.15 30.71 36.73
C MET A 218 4.33 31.94 37.14
N ALA A 219 4.98 33.09 37.21
CA ALA A 219 4.37 34.32 37.68
C ALA A 219 4.72 35.51 36.78
N ALA A 220 3.71 36.08 36.14
CA ALA A 220 3.76 37.40 35.52
C ALA A 220 3.29 38.43 36.55
N THR A 221 4.23 39.20 37.12
CA THR A 221 4.00 40.04 38.31
C THR A 221 3.32 41.38 38.01
N GLY A 222 3.29 41.80 36.75
CA GLY A 222 2.66 43.07 36.35
C GLY A 222 1.91 43.03 35.02
N GLY A 223 2.13 41.99 34.21
CA GLY A 223 1.49 41.81 32.91
C GLY A 223 0.95 40.41 32.71
N ASP A 224 1.11 39.89 31.50
CA ASP A 224 0.45 38.67 31.02
C ASP A 224 1.35 37.44 31.16
N LEU A 225 0.71 36.28 31.36
CA LEU A 225 1.34 34.97 31.23
C LEU A 225 0.75 34.25 30.02
N THR A 226 1.57 33.97 29.02
CA THR A 226 1.15 33.37 27.75
C THR A 226 1.91 32.08 27.48
N ILE A 227 1.20 31.00 27.19
CA ILE A 227 1.76 29.69 26.78
C ILE A 227 1.14 29.30 25.43
N ILE A 228 1.97 29.00 24.43
CA ILE A 228 1.53 28.70 23.05
C ILE A 228 2.15 27.38 22.57
N GLY A 229 1.33 26.41 22.15
CA GLY A 229 1.78 25.10 21.66
C GLY A 229 2.85 24.40 22.50
N SER A 230 2.82 24.59 23.83
CA SER A 230 3.91 24.23 24.73
C SER A 230 3.45 23.35 25.89
N GLN A 231 4.39 22.65 26.52
CA GLN A 231 4.12 21.65 27.56
C GLN A 231 4.67 22.08 28.92
N VAL A 232 3.89 21.93 29.98
CA VAL A 232 4.28 22.20 31.35
C VAL A 232 3.88 21.05 32.25
N ASN A 233 4.84 20.41 32.89
CA ASN A 233 4.61 19.24 33.75
C ASN A 233 5.28 19.43 35.12
N GLY A 234 4.55 19.15 36.19
CA GLY A 234 5.04 19.25 37.57
C GLY A 234 4.26 18.39 38.55
N GLN A 235 4.78 18.25 39.77
CA GLN A 235 4.03 17.68 40.89
C GLN A 235 2.83 18.58 41.23
N ASN A 236 3.09 19.86 41.43
CA ASN A 236 2.09 20.92 41.41
C ASN A 236 2.46 21.92 40.33
N VAL A 237 1.47 22.54 39.71
CA VAL A 237 1.69 23.62 38.74
C VAL A 237 0.87 24.83 39.16
N ALA A 238 1.52 25.98 39.32
CA ALA A 238 0.89 27.25 39.63
C ALA A 238 1.19 28.27 38.54
N LEU A 239 0.15 28.75 37.87
CA LEU A 239 0.21 29.79 36.85
C LEU A 239 -0.46 31.04 37.41
N ALA A 240 0.29 32.13 37.52
CA ALA A 240 -0.20 33.40 38.05
C ALA A 240 0.11 34.55 37.09
N ALA A 241 -0.91 35.33 36.75
CA ALA A 241 -0.77 36.55 35.96
C ALA A 241 -1.43 37.72 36.67
N ALA A 242 -0.73 38.86 36.77
CA ALA A 242 -1.31 40.09 37.29
C ALA A 242 -2.38 40.66 36.35
N ASN A 243 -2.31 40.34 35.06
CA ASN A 243 -3.27 40.76 34.04
C ASN A 243 -3.95 39.53 33.42
N HIS A 244 -3.58 39.09 32.21
CA HIS A 244 -4.22 37.96 31.53
C HIS A 244 -3.41 36.66 31.60
N LEU A 245 -4.11 35.54 31.65
CA LEU A 245 -3.55 34.20 31.51
C LEU A 245 -4.01 33.59 30.17
N ASN A 246 -3.10 33.39 29.22
CA ASN A 246 -3.43 32.93 27.87
C ASN A 246 -2.76 31.59 27.58
N LEU A 247 -3.53 30.53 27.42
CA LEU A 247 -3.05 29.21 27.03
C LEU A 247 -3.62 28.89 25.65
N LEU A 248 -2.76 28.91 24.64
CA LEU A 248 -3.11 28.90 23.22
C LEU A 248 -2.49 27.68 22.51
N SER A 249 -3.12 27.17 21.46
CA SER A 249 -2.44 26.26 20.54
C SER A 249 -1.50 27.03 19.60
N GLN A 250 -0.61 26.30 18.93
CA GLN A 250 0.17 26.79 17.81
C GLN A 250 -0.41 26.25 16.51
N ALA A 251 -0.80 27.13 15.58
CA ALA A 251 -1.25 26.72 14.25
C ALA A 251 -0.08 26.18 13.41
N GLU A 252 -0.34 25.09 12.70
CA GLU A 252 0.53 24.41 11.74
C GLU A 252 -0.20 24.40 10.38
N ASN A 253 0.31 25.17 9.41
CA ASN A 253 -0.31 25.26 8.10
C ASN A 253 0.28 24.24 7.12
N HIS A 254 -0.60 23.73 6.25
CA HIS A 254 -0.28 22.76 5.22
C HIS A 254 -0.82 23.27 3.89
N SER A 255 -0.03 23.21 2.82
CA SER A 255 -0.51 23.48 1.47
C SER A 255 0.09 22.54 0.44
N LEU A 256 -0.68 22.28 -0.60
CA LEU A 256 -0.33 21.42 -1.72
C LEU A 256 -0.79 22.10 -3.00
N GLU A 257 0.12 22.32 -3.93
CA GLU A 257 -0.21 22.69 -5.30
C GLU A 257 0.34 21.65 -6.25
N SER A 258 -0.49 21.15 -7.15
CA SER A 258 -0.07 20.20 -8.18
C SER A 258 -0.63 20.60 -9.52
N SER A 259 0.19 20.44 -10.56
CA SER A 259 -0.22 20.63 -11.94
C SER A 259 0.40 19.56 -12.82
N ASN A 260 -0.35 19.09 -13.79
CA ASN A 260 0.16 18.16 -14.79
C ASN A 260 -0.39 18.51 -16.17
N LYS A 261 0.41 18.25 -17.20
CA LYS A 261 0.10 18.48 -18.61
C LYS A 261 0.66 17.34 -19.42
N ASN A 262 -0.09 16.89 -20.41
CA ASN A 262 0.39 15.93 -21.38
C ASN A 262 -0.12 16.29 -22.76
N ALA A 263 0.68 16.02 -23.78
CA ALA A 263 0.31 16.17 -25.17
C ALA A 263 0.96 15.07 -26.00
N SER A 264 0.25 14.51 -26.96
CA SER A 264 0.80 13.54 -27.90
C SER A 264 0.22 13.77 -29.29
N GLY A 265 0.98 13.39 -30.31
CA GLY A 265 0.57 13.45 -31.70
C GLY A 265 1.37 12.46 -32.52
N GLY A 266 0.72 11.81 -33.48
CA GLY A 266 1.38 10.83 -34.33
C GLY A 266 0.64 10.58 -35.63
N ILE A 267 1.39 10.13 -36.64
CA ILE A 267 0.87 9.69 -37.93
C ILE A 267 1.53 8.36 -38.30
N GLY A 268 0.82 7.50 -38.99
CA GLY A 268 1.39 6.21 -39.35
C GLY A 268 0.57 5.41 -40.35
N LEU A 269 1.09 4.23 -40.65
CA LEU A 269 0.48 3.23 -41.50
C LEU A 269 -0.02 2.09 -40.62
N GLN A 270 -1.17 1.54 -40.96
CA GLN A 270 -1.77 0.37 -40.34
C GLN A 270 -2.03 -0.67 -41.43
N ILE A 271 -1.68 -1.93 -41.16
CA ILE A 271 -1.89 -3.07 -42.05
C ILE A 271 -2.56 -4.16 -41.21
N GLY A 272 -3.81 -4.51 -41.50
CA GLY A 272 -4.52 -5.56 -40.78
C GLY A 272 -5.36 -6.43 -41.70
N SER A 273 -6.15 -7.34 -41.10
CA SER A 273 -7.07 -8.25 -41.81
C SER A 273 -8.01 -7.55 -42.79
N ASN A 274 -8.28 -6.25 -42.58
CA ASN A 274 -9.17 -5.44 -43.41
C ASN A 274 -8.44 -4.60 -44.47
N GLY A 275 -7.11 -4.72 -44.61
CA GLY A 275 -6.29 -4.01 -45.61
C GLY A 275 -5.39 -2.91 -45.05
N PHE A 276 -4.88 -2.06 -45.94
CA PHE A 276 -3.97 -0.94 -45.64
C PHE A 276 -4.75 0.34 -45.27
N GLY A 277 -4.28 1.07 -44.26
CA GLY A 277 -4.79 2.38 -43.86
C GLY A 277 -3.71 3.32 -43.34
N VAL A 278 -3.96 4.63 -43.44
CA VAL A 278 -3.13 5.70 -42.85
C VAL A 278 -3.85 6.24 -41.63
N TYR A 279 -3.18 6.35 -40.48
CA TYR A 279 -3.75 6.91 -39.27
C TYR A 279 -3.08 8.21 -38.84
N ALA A 280 -3.85 9.07 -38.18
CA ALA A 280 -3.39 10.27 -37.49
C ALA A 280 -4.04 10.33 -36.10
N GLU A 281 -3.30 10.66 -35.06
CA GLU A 281 -3.78 10.74 -33.69
C GLU A 281 -3.21 11.96 -32.97
N GLY A 282 -3.95 12.48 -32.00
CA GLY A 282 -3.53 13.57 -31.13
C GLY A 282 -4.28 13.55 -29.81
N SER A 283 -3.59 13.84 -28.71
CA SER A 283 -4.22 14.01 -27.40
C SER A 283 -3.60 15.16 -26.63
N VAL A 284 -4.39 15.78 -25.76
CA VAL A 284 -3.97 16.79 -24.81
C VAL A 284 -4.67 16.54 -23.49
N GLY A 285 -3.95 16.64 -22.39
CA GLY A 285 -4.50 16.55 -21.05
C GLY A 285 -3.87 17.60 -20.14
N GLN A 286 -4.66 18.04 -19.17
CA GLN A 286 -4.24 18.95 -18.14
C GLN A 286 -4.92 18.58 -16.82
N GLY A 287 -4.20 18.76 -15.72
CA GLY A 287 -4.72 18.60 -14.38
C GLY A 287 -4.15 19.63 -13.43
N SER A 288 -4.93 19.90 -12.39
CA SER A 288 -4.54 20.74 -11.27
C SER A 288 -5.13 20.19 -9.99
N ALA A 289 -4.39 20.23 -8.90
CA ALA A 289 -4.88 19.99 -7.55
C ALA A 289 -4.38 21.08 -6.61
N HIS A 290 -5.23 21.51 -5.68
CA HIS A 290 -4.88 22.42 -4.61
C HIS A 290 -5.38 21.82 -3.30
N GLY A 291 -4.55 21.84 -2.27
CA GLY A 291 -4.88 21.46 -0.92
C GLY A 291 -4.42 22.55 0.04
N ASN A 292 -5.22 22.87 1.05
CA ASN A 292 -4.84 23.74 2.15
C ASN A 292 -5.45 23.21 3.44
N GLY A 293 -4.71 23.25 4.53
CA GLY A 293 -5.22 22.87 5.84
C GLY A 293 -4.47 23.57 6.95
N THR A 294 -5.07 23.58 8.13
CA THR A 294 -4.45 24.06 9.36
C THR A 294 -4.72 23.02 10.44
N SER A 295 -3.67 22.56 11.10
CA SER A 295 -3.77 21.80 12.34
C SER A 295 -3.27 22.64 13.52
N HIS A 296 -3.59 22.22 14.74
CA HIS A 296 -3.25 22.97 15.94
C HIS A 296 -2.47 22.11 16.93
N ALA A 297 -1.21 22.47 17.17
CA ALA A 297 -0.42 21.87 18.24
C ALA A 297 -0.85 22.45 19.59
N ILE A 298 -1.53 21.65 20.41
CA ILE A 298 -2.13 22.12 21.67
C ILE A 298 -1.10 22.48 22.75
N SER A 299 -1.45 23.44 23.61
CA SER A 299 -0.74 23.62 24.89
C SER A 299 -1.22 22.60 25.92
N SER A 300 -0.30 21.98 26.66
CA SER A 300 -0.61 20.97 27.68
C SER A 300 0.01 21.31 29.03
N ILE A 301 -0.82 21.49 30.04
CA ILE A 301 -0.40 21.78 31.42
C ILE A 301 -0.83 20.62 32.32
N ASN A 302 0.12 19.87 32.87
CA ASN A 302 -0.17 18.70 33.68
C ASN A 302 0.46 18.84 35.08
N ALA A 303 -0.40 18.98 36.08
CA ALA A 303 -0.05 18.83 37.48
C ALA A 303 -0.39 17.41 37.94
N ASN A 304 0.54 16.70 38.57
CA ASN A 304 0.24 15.38 39.12
C ASN A 304 -0.72 15.46 40.33
N ASP A 305 -0.64 16.53 41.11
CA ASP A 305 -1.54 16.77 42.25
C ASP A 305 -2.36 18.06 42.09
N THR A 306 -1.81 19.24 42.37
CA THR A 306 -2.59 20.49 42.34
C THR A 306 -2.21 21.37 41.16
N LEU A 307 -3.21 21.73 40.34
CA LEU A 307 -3.12 22.80 39.36
C LEU A 307 -3.76 24.08 39.93
N THR A 308 -3.03 25.19 39.93
CA THR A 308 -3.51 26.50 40.38
C THR A 308 -3.45 27.51 39.23
N LEU A 309 -4.57 28.19 38.97
CA LEU A 309 -4.72 29.23 37.95
C LEU A 309 -5.14 30.54 38.63
N ILE A 310 -4.35 31.60 38.45
CA ILE A 310 -4.64 32.92 39.02
C ILE A 310 -4.47 33.98 37.92
N SER A 311 -5.51 34.77 37.67
CA SER A 311 -5.43 35.94 36.77
C SER A 311 -6.08 37.15 37.41
N GLY A 312 -5.46 38.34 37.25
CA GLY A 312 -6.06 39.60 37.69
C GLY A 312 -7.25 40.02 36.81
N ASN A 313 -7.21 39.68 35.52
CA ASN A 313 -8.28 39.88 34.55
C ASN A 313 -8.65 38.54 33.90
N ASP A 314 -8.73 38.47 32.57
CA ASP A 314 -9.27 37.33 31.84
C ASP A 314 -8.29 36.14 31.75
N THR A 315 -8.84 34.94 31.69
CA THR A 315 -8.13 33.70 31.37
C THR A 315 -8.69 33.12 30.07
N THR A 316 -7.82 32.82 29.11
CA THR A 316 -8.17 32.19 27.83
C THR A 316 -7.49 30.83 27.72
N ILE A 317 -8.27 29.79 27.44
CA ILE A 317 -7.82 28.41 27.16
C ILE A 317 -8.35 28.07 25.77
N GLN A 318 -7.52 28.23 24.75
CA GLN A 318 -7.88 28.03 23.34
C GLN A 318 -6.90 27.03 22.71
N GLY A 319 -7.41 25.89 22.24
CA GLY A 319 -6.57 24.74 21.85
C GLY A 319 -5.58 24.31 22.96
N ALA A 320 -6.06 24.17 24.20
CA ALA A 320 -5.22 23.84 25.35
C ALA A 320 -5.91 22.93 26.37
N GLN A 321 -5.15 21.98 26.93
CA GLN A 321 -5.61 21.06 27.96
C GLN A 321 -4.83 21.25 29.26
N LEU A 322 -5.57 21.43 30.35
CA LEU A 322 -5.01 21.66 31.68
C LEU A 322 -5.51 20.57 32.63
N THR A 323 -4.61 19.81 33.24
CA THR A 323 -4.97 18.69 34.12
C THR A 323 -4.33 18.78 35.50
N GLY A 324 -5.06 18.32 36.52
CA GLY A 324 -4.63 18.23 37.91
C GLY A 324 -5.45 17.19 38.66
N ASN A 325 -4.92 16.54 39.70
CA ASN A 325 -5.77 15.76 40.61
C ASN A 325 -6.79 16.67 41.32
N SER A 326 -6.35 17.86 41.73
CA SER A 326 -7.19 18.97 42.20
C SER A 326 -6.91 20.22 41.35
N VAL A 327 -7.94 20.98 41.01
CA VAL A 327 -7.80 22.24 40.27
C VAL A 327 -8.36 23.41 41.07
N LEU A 328 -7.56 24.46 41.24
CA LEU A 328 -7.93 25.69 41.93
C LEU A 328 -7.83 26.87 40.95
N GLY A 329 -8.91 27.64 40.81
CA GLY A 329 -8.98 28.78 39.90
C GLY A 329 -9.46 30.05 40.58
N ALA A 330 -8.70 31.14 40.45
CA ALA A 330 -9.09 32.48 40.88
C ALA A 330 -8.88 33.47 39.73
N ILE A 331 -9.95 33.72 38.97
CA ILE A 331 -9.95 34.48 37.73
C ILE A 331 -10.70 35.79 37.97
N GLY A 332 -10.00 36.92 37.93
CA GLY A 332 -10.60 38.23 38.22
C GLY A 332 -11.61 38.70 37.18
N GLY A 333 -11.39 38.35 35.91
CA GLY A 333 -12.24 38.70 34.77
C GLY A 333 -13.02 37.51 34.22
N ASN A 334 -13.03 37.36 32.89
CA ASN A 334 -13.71 36.29 32.17
C ASN A 334 -12.85 35.03 32.03
N LEU A 335 -13.50 33.88 31.91
CA LEU A 335 -12.87 32.60 31.55
C LEU A 335 -13.42 32.17 30.18
N LEU A 336 -12.56 32.07 29.16
CA LEU A 336 -12.89 31.46 27.87
C LEU A 336 -12.21 30.10 27.76
N ILE A 337 -12.98 29.06 27.43
CA ILE A 337 -12.47 27.74 27.05
C ILE A 337 -13.01 27.41 25.66
N GLN A 338 -12.14 27.37 24.66
CA GLN A 338 -12.50 27.21 23.25
C GLN A 338 -11.69 26.12 22.58
N SER A 339 -12.37 25.08 22.08
CA SER A 339 -11.75 24.09 21.21
C SER A 339 -11.58 24.67 19.81
N GLU A 340 -10.55 24.21 19.10
CA GLU A 340 -10.24 24.66 17.74
C GLU A 340 -10.47 23.52 16.75
N GLN A 341 -10.94 23.86 15.55
CA GLN A 341 -11.14 22.90 14.48
C GLN A 341 -9.89 22.85 13.62
N ASP A 342 -9.38 21.64 13.40
CA ASP A 342 -8.45 21.40 12.31
C ASP A 342 -9.20 21.45 10.99
N THR A 343 -8.58 22.04 9.98
CA THR A 343 -9.15 22.19 8.64
C THR A 343 -8.33 21.47 7.59
N ASP A 344 -8.99 20.98 6.55
CA ASP A 344 -8.34 20.39 5.38
C ASP A 344 -9.29 20.43 4.18
N ASP A 345 -8.93 21.26 3.21
CA ASP A 345 -9.64 21.54 1.98
C ASP A 345 -8.81 21.06 0.80
N PHE A 346 -9.38 20.20 -0.04
CA PHE A 346 -8.72 19.72 -1.25
C PHE A 346 -9.65 19.85 -2.44
N ALA A 347 -9.10 20.25 -3.59
CA ALA A 347 -9.81 20.29 -4.85
C ALA A 347 -8.88 19.91 -6.01
N SER A 348 -9.26 18.90 -6.77
CA SER A 348 -8.57 18.48 -7.98
C SER A 348 -9.49 18.43 -9.20
N LYS A 349 -8.90 18.67 -10.37
CA LYS A 349 -9.57 18.63 -11.65
C LYS A 349 -8.60 18.11 -12.69
N GLN A 350 -8.98 17.04 -13.37
CA GLN A 350 -8.28 16.48 -14.52
C GLN A 350 -9.18 16.56 -15.75
N GLN A 351 -8.62 16.96 -16.88
CA GLN A 351 -9.28 16.97 -18.19
C GLN A 351 -8.38 16.33 -19.23
N GLN A 352 -8.94 15.50 -20.10
CA GLN A 352 -8.22 14.91 -21.22
C GLN A 352 -9.10 14.92 -22.47
N ILE A 353 -8.50 15.25 -23.59
CA ILE A 353 -9.13 15.27 -24.92
C ILE A 353 -8.20 14.54 -25.87
N GLY A 354 -8.72 13.53 -26.56
CA GLY A 354 -7.97 12.73 -27.51
C GLY A 354 -8.79 12.42 -28.74
N GLY A 355 -8.15 12.42 -29.91
CA GLY A 355 -8.76 12.07 -31.18
C GLY A 355 -7.82 11.23 -32.03
N ALA A 356 -8.38 10.32 -32.82
CA ALA A 356 -7.64 9.57 -33.82
C ALA A 356 -8.49 9.34 -35.06
N MET A 357 -7.86 9.28 -36.22
CA MET A 357 -8.51 9.16 -37.52
C MET A 357 -7.74 8.14 -38.36
N VAL A 358 -8.43 7.22 -39.02
CA VAL A 358 -7.86 6.26 -39.98
C VAL A 358 -8.51 6.46 -41.34
N ILE A 359 -7.70 6.64 -42.37
CA ILE A 359 -8.10 6.84 -43.77
C ILE A 359 -7.58 5.62 -44.57
N GLY A 360 -8.49 4.81 -45.11
CA GLY A 360 -8.15 3.60 -45.87
C GLY A 360 -9.11 2.44 -45.61
N ALA A 361 -8.68 1.20 -45.87
CA ALA A 361 -9.51 0.03 -45.68
C ALA A 361 -9.75 -0.21 -44.17
N GLY A 362 -11.01 -0.13 -43.73
CA GLY A 362 -11.36 -0.01 -42.30
C GLY A 362 -11.35 1.43 -41.76
N GLY A 363 -11.59 2.45 -42.58
CA GLY A 363 -11.56 3.87 -42.16
C GLY A 363 -12.59 4.23 -41.08
N GLY A 364 -12.19 5.09 -40.14
CA GLY A 364 -13.01 5.55 -39.02
C GLY A 364 -12.31 6.62 -38.17
N GLY A 365 -13.08 7.43 -37.45
CA GLY A 365 -12.59 8.42 -36.50
C GLY A 365 -13.04 8.08 -35.08
N SER A 366 -12.19 8.33 -34.10
CA SER A 366 -12.53 8.25 -32.68
C SER A 366 -12.25 9.58 -32.01
N PHE A 367 -13.21 10.06 -31.24
CA PHE A 367 -13.08 11.17 -30.32
C PHE A 367 -13.25 10.65 -28.90
N SER A 368 -12.47 11.16 -27.97
CA SER A 368 -12.52 10.85 -26.54
C SER A 368 -12.35 12.13 -25.74
N TYR A 369 -13.24 12.33 -24.78
CA TYR A 369 -13.19 13.39 -23.79
C TYR A 369 -13.37 12.75 -22.43
N SER A 370 -12.52 13.08 -21.47
CA SER A 370 -12.71 12.71 -20.07
C SER A 370 -12.44 13.87 -19.13
N GLN A 371 -13.18 13.89 -18.04
CA GLN A 371 -13.06 14.88 -16.99
C GLN A 371 -13.30 14.21 -15.64
N ASN A 372 -12.36 14.38 -14.72
CA ASN A 372 -12.49 13.96 -13.34
C ASN A 372 -12.34 15.18 -12.43
N LYS A 373 -13.15 15.27 -11.39
CA LYS A 373 -13.03 16.26 -10.33
C LYS A 373 -13.15 15.56 -9.00
N SER A 374 -12.34 15.97 -8.05
CA SER A 374 -12.44 15.55 -6.66
C SER A 374 -12.42 16.79 -5.78
N SER A 375 -13.20 16.80 -4.71
CA SER A 375 -13.08 17.81 -3.68
C SER A 375 -13.35 17.20 -2.32
N SER A 376 -12.61 17.64 -1.30
CA SER A 376 -12.94 17.37 0.10
C SER A 376 -12.89 18.66 0.91
N HIS A 377 -13.72 18.69 1.95
CA HIS A 377 -13.73 19.72 2.97
C HIS A 377 -13.83 19.04 4.32
N TYR A 378 -12.92 19.37 5.24
CA TYR A 378 -12.91 18.91 6.61
C TYR A 378 -12.73 20.11 7.53
N ALA A 379 -13.56 20.17 8.57
CA ALA A 379 -13.44 21.08 9.70
C ALA A 379 -13.90 20.33 10.95
N GLY A 380 -12.97 19.97 11.82
CA GLY A 380 -13.29 19.13 12.96
C GLY A 380 -12.36 19.37 14.15
N VAL A 381 -12.95 19.43 15.35
CA VAL A 381 -12.17 19.42 16.59
C VAL A 381 -11.55 18.04 16.77
N THR A 382 -10.22 18.00 16.84
CA THR A 382 -9.43 16.81 17.13
C THR A 382 -9.16 16.72 18.62
N ASP A 383 -8.65 17.82 19.20
CA ASP A 383 -8.38 17.98 20.62
C ASP A 383 -9.36 18.97 21.28
N VAL A 384 -9.99 18.53 22.38
CA VAL A 384 -10.90 19.39 23.14
C VAL A 384 -10.12 20.24 24.13
N SER A 385 -10.37 21.54 24.10
CA SER A 385 -9.86 22.47 25.11
C SER A 385 -10.60 22.29 26.43
N GLY A 386 -9.86 22.32 27.52
CA GLY A 386 -10.51 22.27 28.82
C GLY A 386 -9.62 22.10 30.03
N ILE A 387 -10.31 22.03 31.16
CA ILE A 387 -9.75 21.82 32.48
C ILE A 387 -10.20 20.44 32.96
N GLY A 388 -9.27 19.57 33.36
CA GLY A 388 -9.54 18.22 33.85
C GLY A 388 -9.09 18.02 35.28
N ALA A 389 -10.03 17.81 36.20
CA ALA A 389 -9.75 17.43 37.58
C ALA A 389 -9.80 15.91 37.78
N GLY A 390 -8.89 15.39 38.60
CA GLY A 390 -8.89 14.01 39.06
C GLY A 390 -9.88 13.77 40.21
N SER A 391 -9.42 13.07 41.24
CA SER A 391 -10.26 12.69 42.40
C SER A 391 -10.40 13.79 43.46
N GLY A 392 -9.57 14.83 43.35
CA GLY A 392 -9.58 16.01 44.20
C GLY A 392 -10.68 17.01 43.85
N GLY A 393 -11.13 17.01 42.59
CA GLY A 393 -12.17 17.91 42.10
C GLY A 393 -11.65 19.28 41.70
N PHE A 394 -12.56 20.20 41.37
CA PHE A 394 -12.21 21.57 41.02
C PHE A 394 -12.93 22.57 41.92
N ASP A 395 -12.24 23.66 42.25
CA ASP A 395 -12.82 24.87 42.84
C ASP A 395 -12.36 26.09 42.05
N ILE A 396 -13.26 26.62 41.22
CA ILE A 396 -12.96 27.69 40.26
C ILE A 396 -13.90 28.86 40.53
N THR A 397 -13.32 30.04 40.75
CA THR A 397 -14.04 31.30 40.88
C THR A 397 -13.67 32.23 39.72
N VAL A 398 -14.69 32.71 39.01
CA VAL A 398 -14.60 33.63 37.86
C VAL A 398 -15.38 34.89 38.19
N GLY A 399 -14.72 36.05 38.18
CA GLY A 399 -15.35 37.33 38.49
C GLY A 399 -16.36 37.78 37.43
N GLY A 400 -16.10 37.45 36.17
CA GLY A 400 -16.92 37.79 35.01
C GLY A 400 -17.67 36.60 34.41
N ASN A 401 -17.65 36.51 33.09
CA ASN A 401 -18.33 35.46 32.34
C ASN A 401 -17.44 34.21 32.18
N THR A 402 -18.02 33.02 32.39
CA THR A 402 -17.45 31.76 31.90
C THR A 402 -18.06 31.45 30.54
N HIS A 403 -17.25 31.34 29.50
CA HIS A 403 -17.67 31.01 28.13
C HIS A 403 -17.04 29.69 27.68
N LEU A 404 -17.85 28.72 27.31
CA LEU A 404 -17.41 27.45 26.74
C LEU A 404 -17.79 27.38 25.25
N VAL A 405 -16.82 27.13 24.38
CA VAL A 405 -17.02 26.98 22.92
C VAL A 405 -16.47 25.62 22.51
N GLY A 406 -17.33 24.60 22.45
CA GLY A 406 -16.94 23.19 22.41
C GLY A 406 -15.92 22.80 23.49
N GLY A 407 -15.87 23.54 24.60
CA GLY A 407 -14.86 23.44 25.65
C GLY A 407 -15.42 22.86 26.93
N VAL A 408 -14.56 22.26 27.77
CA VAL A 408 -15.02 21.49 28.94
C VAL A 408 -14.33 21.84 30.25
N ILE A 409 -15.06 21.65 31.35
CA ILE A 409 -14.50 21.53 32.71
C ILE A 409 -14.87 20.13 33.22
N ALA A 410 -13.95 19.19 33.05
CA ALA A 410 -14.11 17.77 33.38
C ALA A 410 -13.64 17.46 34.80
N SER A 411 -14.22 16.43 35.42
CA SER A 411 -13.82 15.95 36.75
C SER A 411 -14.15 14.48 36.94
N ARG A 412 -13.23 13.73 37.58
CA ARG A 412 -13.47 12.36 38.05
C ARG A 412 -13.84 12.30 39.54
N ALA A 413 -13.93 13.45 40.21
CA ALA A 413 -14.25 13.52 41.63
C ALA A 413 -15.74 13.33 41.90
N ASP A 414 -16.08 13.03 43.16
CA ASP A 414 -17.44 13.14 43.64
C ASP A 414 -17.98 14.58 43.42
N PRO A 415 -19.23 14.76 42.97
CA PRO A 415 -19.79 16.09 42.69
C PRO A 415 -19.69 17.08 43.84
N SER A 416 -19.63 16.63 45.11
CA SER A 416 -19.45 17.50 46.27
C SER A 416 -18.10 18.23 46.33
N LYS A 417 -17.11 17.78 45.53
CA LYS A 417 -15.78 18.40 45.42
C LYS A 417 -15.62 19.29 44.19
N ASN A 418 -16.69 19.46 43.41
CA ASN A 418 -16.70 20.25 42.20
C ASN A 418 -17.52 21.52 42.45
N SER A 419 -16.86 22.67 42.34
CA SER A 419 -17.42 24.00 42.59
C SER A 419 -16.98 24.97 41.50
N LEU A 420 -17.95 25.57 40.80
CA LEU A 420 -17.73 26.71 39.90
C LEU A 420 -18.59 27.88 40.38
N THR A 421 -17.97 28.99 40.69
CA THR A 421 -18.64 30.27 40.90
C THR A 421 -18.30 31.21 39.76
N THR A 422 -19.29 31.77 39.07
CA THR A 422 -19.09 32.67 37.92
C THR A 422 -20.08 33.83 37.96
N GLY A 423 -19.73 34.99 37.39
CA GLY A 423 -20.66 36.11 37.22
C GLY A 423 -21.82 35.72 36.29
N THR A 424 -21.48 35.35 35.05
CA THR A 424 -22.42 34.78 34.06
C THR A 424 -21.84 33.52 33.42
N LEU A 425 -22.67 32.75 32.72
CA LEU A 425 -22.31 31.52 32.02
C LEU A 425 -22.89 31.52 30.60
N LEU A 426 -22.02 31.32 29.62
CA LEU A 426 -22.34 31.11 28.21
C LEU A 426 -21.70 29.80 27.73
N TYR A 427 -22.39 29.06 26.89
CA TYR A 427 -21.84 27.89 26.24
C TYR A 427 -22.44 27.70 24.85
N GLU A 428 -21.62 27.22 23.93
CA GLU A 428 -21.98 26.83 22.58
C GLU A 428 -21.21 25.59 22.14
N ASP A 429 -21.83 24.78 21.30
CA ASP A 429 -21.24 23.56 20.76
C ASP A 429 -20.61 23.84 19.40
N ILE A 430 -19.53 23.14 19.06
CA ILE A 430 -18.89 23.24 17.75
C ILE A 430 -19.44 22.16 16.81
N GLN A 431 -19.85 22.57 15.61
CA GLN A 431 -20.33 21.67 14.57
C GLN A 431 -19.17 21.25 13.66
N ASN A 432 -18.81 19.97 13.71
CA ASN A 432 -17.77 19.39 12.87
C ASN A 432 -18.37 18.85 11.58
N GLN A 433 -17.65 19.02 10.48
CA GLN A 433 -18.09 18.64 9.15
C GLN A 433 -16.94 17.99 8.38
N SER A 434 -17.28 16.96 7.63
CA SER A 434 -16.38 16.25 6.73
C SER A 434 -17.20 15.90 5.49
N SER A 435 -16.75 16.32 4.31
CA SER A 435 -17.40 16.00 3.05
C SER A 435 -16.37 15.66 1.99
N GLY A 436 -16.66 14.63 1.20
CA GLY A 436 -15.88 14.20 0.05
C GLY A 436 -16.80 14.04 -1.15
N LYS A 437 -16.37 14.54 -2.30
CA LYS A 437 -17.11 14.48 -3.55
C LYS A 437 -16.17 14.11 -4.68
N VAL A 438 -16.48 13.03 -5.37
CA VAL A 438 -15.78 12.61 -6.59
C VAL A 438 -16.78 12.60 -7.73
N SER A 439 -16.38 13.15 -8.88
CA SER A 439 -17.18 13.09 -10.09
C SER A 439 -16.29 12.82 -11.30
N SER A 440 -16.78 11.96 -12.19
CA SER A 440 -16.12 11.67 -13.44
C SER A 440 -17.12 11.66 -14.59
N SER A 441 -16.67 12.08 -15.75
CA SER A 441 -17.47 12.20 -16.96
C SER A 441 -16.61 11.83 -18.14
N SER A 442 -17.07 10.90 -18.96
CA SER A 442 -16.39 10.52 -20.18
C SER A 442 -17.36 10.49 -21.36
N LEU A 443 -16.86 10.85 -22.54
CA LEU A 443 -17.61 10.84 -23.80
C LEU A 443 -16.69 10.31 -24.90
N GLY A 444 -17.08 9.19 -25.52
CA GLY A 444 -16.36 8.56 -26.63
C GLY A 444 -17.28 8.31 -27.83
N SER A 445 -16.81 8.54 -29.05
CA SER A 445 -17.57 8.21 -30.27
C SER A 445 -17.19 6.83 -30.79
N ASP A 446 -18.19 5.95 -30.92
CA ASP A 446 -18.00 4.54 -31.29
C ASP A 446 -18.03 4.35 -32.82
N ASN A 447 -16.85 4.18 -33.43
CA ASN A 447 -16.74 3.60 -34.77
C ASN A 447 -15.61 2.54 -34.73
N SER A 448 -15.99 1.30 -35.02
CA SER A 448 -15.35 0.04 -34.59
C SER A 448 -14.01 -0.35 -35.24
N VAL A 449 -13.15 0.60 -35.66
CA VAL A 449 -11.91 0.24 -36.39
C VAL A 449 -10.59 0.78 -35.81
N LEU A 450 -10.62 1.33 -34.59
CA LEU A 450 -9.44 1.87 -33.92
C LEU A 450 -9.03 1.07 -32.66
N SER A 451 -9.01 -0.27 -32.74
CA SER A 451 -8.71 -1.18 -31.61
C SER A 451 -7.22 -1.31 -31.25
N GLY A 452 -6.37 -0.32 -31.55
CA GLY A 452 -4.91 -0.49 -31.35
C GLY A 452 -4.06 0.78 -31.36
N SER A 453 -4.60 1.96 -31.09
CA SER A 453 -3.81 3.20 -30.97
C SER A 453 -3.25 3.35 -29.56
N LYS A 454 -2.10 3.98 -29.43
CA LYS A 454 -1.28 4.09 -28.21
C LYS A 454 -1.96 4.76 -27.01
N TYR A 455 -3.16 5.30 -27.18
CA TYR A 455 -3.94 5.96 -26.14
C TYR A 455 -5.38 5.42 -26.06
N ALA A 456 -5.65 4.27 -26.68
CA ALA A 456 -6.88 3.49 -26.51
C ALA A 456 -6.88 2.67 -25.19
N ILE A 457 -6.12 3.10 -24.17
CA ILE A 457 -6.05 2.39 -22.88
C ILE A 457 -7.39 2.47 -22.11
N GLY A 458 -8.35 3.31 -22.58
CA GLY A 458 -9.74 3.33 -22.09
C GLY A 458 -10.76 2.57 -22.96
N LYS A 459 -10.36 1.77 -23.97
CA LYS A 459 -11.32 1.32 -25.01
C LYS A 459 -12.15 0.07 -24.70
N THR A 460 -11.77 -0.79 -23.76
CA THR A 460 -12.64 -1.92 -23.37
C THR A 460 -13.75 -1.52 -22.41
N VAL A 461 -13.68 -0.30 -21.86
CA VAL A 461 -14.69 0.23 -20.94
C VAL A 461 -15.64 1.20 -21.65
N VAL A 462 -15.19 2.01 -22.62
CA VAL A 462 -15.97 3.17 -23.12
C VAL A 462 -17.08 2.84 -24.14
N GLY A 463 -17.08 1.70 -24.82
CA GLY A 463 -18.13 1.38 -25.82
C GLY A 463 -19.53 1.22 -25.24
N ASN A 464 -19.64 0.73 -23.98
CA ASN A 464 -20.91 0.54 -23.28
C ASN A 464 -21.11 1.46 -22.07
N LEU A 465 -20.12 2.30 -21.75
CA LEU A 465 -20.06 3.13 -20.53
C LEU A 465 -20.31 4.61 -20.85
N MET A 466 -21.50 4.93 -21.35
CA MET A 466 -21.97 6.32 -21.54
C MET A 466 -22.68 6.82 -20.28
N GLY A 467 -21.99 6.87 -19.15
CA GLY A 467 -22.53 7.35 -17.86
C GLY A 467 -21.46 8.04 -17.02
N GLY A 468 -21.76 9.24 -16.49
CA GLY A 468 -20.93 9.88 -15.48
C GLY A 468 -21.19 9.23 -14.12
N GLY A 469 -20.13 8.92 -13.37
CA GLY A 469 -20.20 8.44 -11.99
C GLY A 469 -19.93 9.59 -11.01
N SER A 470 -20.71 9.66 -9.94
CA SER A 470 -20.45 10.58 -8.82
C SER A 470 -20.69 9.86 -7.51
N ASP A 471 -19.73 9.93 -6.61
CA ASP A 471 -19.88 9.43 -5.24
C ASP A 471 -19.65 10.60 -4.28
N ASP A 472 -20.49 10.68 -3.25
CA ASP A 472 -20.52 11.76 -2.28
C ASP A 472 -20.60 11.13 -0.88
N GLU A 473 -19.74 11.58 0.04
CA GLU A 473 -19.74 11.19 1.44
C GLU A 473 -19.79 12.45 2.30
N ALA A 474 -20.64 12.46 3.32
CA ALA A 474 -20.72 13.54 4.28
C ALA A 474 -20.93 12.99 5.70
N HIS A 475 -20.10 13.46 6.62
CA HIS A 475 -20.14 13.13 8.03
C HIS A 475 -20.19 14.43 8.83
N SER A 476 -20.93 14.40 9.95
CA SER A 476 -20.93 15.48 10.91
C SER A 476 -20.89 14.93 12.33
N SER A 477 -20.29 15.69 13.23
CA SER A 477 -20.34 15.45 14.66
C SER A 477 -20.43 16.77 15.40
N THR A 478 -20.76 16.72 16.69
CA THR A 478 -20.83 17.91 17.54
C THR A 478 -19.84 17.75 18.67
N THR A 479 -18.97 18.74 18.85
CA THR A 479 -18.16 18.88 20.06
C THR A 479 -18.94 19.70 21.07
N HIS A 480 -19.41 19.06 22.13
CA HIS A 480 -20.27 19.69 23.12
C HIS A 480 -19.48 20.48 24.16
N SER A 481 -20.03 21.63 24.57
CA SER A 481 -19.58 22.31 25.77
C SER A 481 -20.18 21.69 27.03
N ALA A 482 -19.36 21.42 28.04
CA ALA A 482 -19.81 20.67 29.22
C ALA A 482 -19.05 21.03 30.51
N ILE A 483 -19.74 20.91 31.65
CA ILE A 483 -19.14 21.02 32.98
C ILE A 483 -19.58 19.81 33.81
N ALA A 484 -18.61 19.09 34.37
CA ALA A 484 -18.85 17.92 35.20
C ALA A 484 -19.81 18.24 36.37
N ASN A 485 -20.46 17.20 36.89
CA ASN A 485 -21.43 17.34 37.97
C ASN A 485 -20.80 18.01 39.21
N GLY A 486 -21.51 18.98 39.79
CA GLY A 486 -21.05 19.75 40.93
C GLY A 486 -21.92 20.96 41.24
N THR A 487 -21.47 21.79 42.17
CA THR A 487 -22.11 23.07 42.49
C THR A 487 -21.70 24.12 41.45
N ILE A 488 -22.66 24.65 40.69
CA ILE A 488 -22.44 25.79 39.81
C ILE A 488 -23.28 26.96 40.33
N ALA A 489 -22.62 28.06 40.69
CA ALA A 489 -23.24 29.28 41.18
C ALA A 489 -23.04 30.41 40.16
N ILE A 490 -24.16 30.87 39.57
CA ILE A 490 -24.20 32.09 38.74
C ILE A 490 -24.53 33.26 39.67
N ALA A 491 -23.56 34.12 39.94
CA ALA A 491 -23.64 35.18 40.94
C ALA A 491 -24.47 36.38 40.45
N ASP A 492 -24.48 36.67 39.15
CA ASP A 492 -25.22 37.79 38.56
C ASP A 492 -26.36 37.30 37.65
N GLY A 493 -27.48 36.93 38.26
CA GLY A 493 -28.67 36.50 37.53
C GLY A 493 -29.30 37.58 36.64
N GLN A 494 -29.12 38.88 36.96
CA GLN A 494 -29.65 39.96 36.14
C GLN A 494 -28.82 40.14 34.86
N ALA A 495 -27.49 40.14 34.98
CA ALA A 495 -26.59 40.15 33.84
C ALA A 495 -26.76 38.88 32.99
N GLN A 496 -26.95 37.70 33.60
CA GLN A 496 -27.22 36.45 32.88
C GLN A 496 -28.45 36.56 31.98
N GLN A 497 -29.58 37.03 32.52
CA GLN A 497 -30.82 37.18 31.77
C GLN A 497 -30.68 38.23 30.66
N ALA A 498 -29.94 39.31 30.90
CA ALA A 498 -29.69 40.35 29.90
C ALA A 498 -28.77 39.86 28.77
N LEU A 499 -27.75 39.05 29.09
CA LEU A 499 -26.76 38.54 28.15
C LEU A 499 -27.31 37.40 27.28
N THR A 500 -27.99 36.41 27.90
CA THR A 500 -28.36 35.17 27.21
C THR A 500 -29.86 34.99 27.03
N GLY A 501 -30.69 35.87 27.59
CA GLY A 501 -32.15 35.72 27.61
C GLY A 501 -32.64 34.55 28.47
N LYS A 502 -31.78 33.94 29.29
CA LYS A 502 -32.08 32.78 30.16
C LYS A 502 -31.82 33.13 31.62
N SER A 503 -32.63 32.60 32.54
CA SER A 503 -32.32 32.68 33.98
C SER A 503 -31.12 31.78 34.32
N ALA A 504 -30.56 31.93 35.52
CA ALA A 504 -29.49 31.06 36.00
C ALA A 504 -29.89 29.57 35.98
N GLU A 505 -31.13 29.26 36.38
CA GLU A 505 -31.67 27.89 36.37
C GLU A 505 -31.80 27.33 34.94
N GLN A 506 -32.27 28.16 34.00
CA GLN A 506 -32.41 27.77 32.59
C GLN A 506 -31.05 27.57 31.91
N ALA A 507 -30.06 28.41 32.24
CA ALA A 507 -28.70 28.25 31.76
C ALA A 507 -28.10 26.91 32.21
N MET A 508 -28.24 26.58 33.51
CA MET A 508 -27.75 25.33 34.09
C MET A 508 -28.48 24.08 33.57
N ALA A 509 -29.77 24.18 33.27
CA ALA A 509 -30.57 23.05 32.78
C ALA A 509 -30.17 22.60 31.36
N GLY A 510 -29.69 23.53 30.52
CA GLY A 510 -29.25 23.21 29.16
C GLY A 510 -27.77 22.85 29.02
N LEU A 511 -26.98 23.01 30.09
CA LEU A 511 -25.55 22.72 30.09
C LEU A 511 -25.31 21.21 30.18
N SER A 512 -24.51 20.66 29.26
CA SER A 512 -24.12 19.25 29.32
C SER A 512 -23.30 18.97 30.59
N ARG A 513 -23.55 17.81 31.20
CA ARG A 513 -22.81 17.29 32.36
C ARG A 513 -21.83 16.18 32.00
N ASP A 514 -21.79 15.82 30.72
CA ASP A 514 -20.87 14.84 30.17
C ASP A 514 -19.61 15.57 29.69
N ALA A 515 -18.73 15.89 30.64
CA ALA A 515 -17.51 16.62 30.39
C ALA A 515 -16.32 15.66 30.29
N SER A 516 -15.72 15.58 29.12
CA SER A 516 -14.54 14.77 28.82
C SER A 516 -13.55 15.57 27.98
N LEU A 517 -12.26 15.44 28.31
CA LEU A 517 -11.17 15.94 27.45
C LEU A 517 -10.88 14.98 26.28
N ASP A 518 -11.32 13.72 26.39
CA ASP A 518 -11.20 12.74 25.31
C ASP A 518 -12.30 13.02 24.27
N ASN A 519 -11.93 13.13 23.00
CA ASN A 519 -12.85 13.33 21.88
C ASN A 519 -12.75 12.20 20.86
N GLN A 520 -13.87 11.88 20.20
CA GLN A 520 -13.87 11.04 19.01
C GLN A 520 -13.78 11.93 17.78
N ALA A 521 -12.57 12.15 17.29
CA ALA A 521 -12.33 12.96 16.10
C ALA A 521 -13.17 12.47 14.91
N LEU A 522 -13.75 13.42 14.17
CA LEU A 522 -14.52 13.12 12.96
C LEU A 522 -13.60 12.48 11.91
N ALA A 523 -14.07 11.44 11.22
CA ALA A 523 -13.26 10.81 10.18
C ALA A 523 -13.05 11.75 8.98
N ARG A 524 -11.79 11.87 8.53
CA ARG A 524 -11.44 12.55 7.29
C ARG A 524 -11.96 11.73 6.08
N PRO A 525 -12.40 12.39 5.00
CA PRO A 525 -12.98 11.70 3.85
C PRO A 525 -11.88 10.96 3.07
N ASP A 526 -12.11 9.69 2.74
CA ASP A 526 -11.14 8.87 2.00
C ASP A 526 -11.41 8.99 0.49
N LEU A 527 -10.86 10.04 -0.12
CA LEU A 527 -11.00 10.30 -1.55
C LEU A 527 -10.52 9.13 -2.42
N GLY A 528 -9.58 8.30 -1.93
CA GLY A 528 -9.12 7.10 -2.62
C GLY A 528 -10.21 6.02 -2.68
N LYS A 529 -10.90 5.78 -1.57
CA LYS A 529 -12.07 4.89 -1.53
C LYS A 529 -13.24 5.43 -2.35
N LEU A 530 -13.55 6.71 -2.28
CA LEU A 530 -14.62 7.33 -3.07
C LEU A 530 -14.32 7.29 -4.57
N GLN A 531 -13.06 7.51 -4.96
CA GLN A 531 -12.64 7.35 -6.34
C GLN A 531 -12.76 5.88 -6.78
N ALA A 532 -12.31 4.95 -5.95
CA ALA A 532 -12.46 3.52 -6.22
C ALA A 532 -13.94 3.16 -6.38
N ASN A 533 -14.84 3.64 -5.52
CA ASN A 533 -16.29 3.41 -5.61
C ASN A 533 -16.92 4.05 -6.85
N ALA A 534 -16.58 5.30 -7.18
CA ALA A 534 -17.08 5.95 -8.39
C ALA A 534 -16.60 5.24 -9.67
N GLU A 535 -15.40 4.68 -9.65
CA GLU A 535 -14.87 3.79 -10.70
C GLU A 535 -15.55 2.41 -10.67
N LEU A 536 -15.84 1.87 -9.49
CA LEU A 536 -16.47 0.57 -9.29
C LEU A 536 -17.97 0.59 -9.60
N GLU A 537 -18.67 1.71 -9.46
CA GLU A 537 -20.07 1.89 -9.87
C GLU A 537 -20.20 2.01 -11.39
N GLN A 538 -19.21 2.62 -12.06
CA GLN A 538 -19.08 2.56 -13.52
C GLN A 538 -18.88 1.13 -14.00
N VAL A 539 -18.00 0.39 -13.31
CA VAL A 539 -17.74 -1.02 -13.57
C VAL A 539 -18.97 -1.87 -13.22
N ALA A 540 -19.65 -1.65 -12.10
CA ALA A 540 -20.78 -2.43 -11.59
C ALA A 540 -22.07 -2.26 -12.43
N ASN A 541 -22.39 -1.03 -12.86
CA ASN A 541 -23.52 -0.80 -13.78
C ASN A 541 -23.27 -1.40 -15.17
N SER A 542 -22.02 -1.60 -15.58
CA SER A 542 -21.68 -2.40 -16.76
C SER A 542 -21.66 -3.92 -16.49
N LEU A 543 -21.29 -4.34 -15.27
CA LEU A 543 -21.31 -5.72 -14.82
C LEU A 543 -22.73 -6.27 -14.62
N GLY A 544 -23.74 -5.45 -14.30
CA GLY A 544 -25.13 -5.90 -14.18
C GLY A 544 -25.71 -6.53 -15.47
N TYR A 545 -25.11 -6.25 -16.63
CA TYR A 545 -25.44 -6.88 -17.91
C TYR A 545 -24.32 -7.74 -18.52
N GLN A 546 -23.08 -7.67 -17.99
CA GLN A 546 -21.93 -8.45 -18.48
C GLN A 546 -21.48 -9.58 -17.55
N MET A 547 -21.89 -9.58 -16.28
CA MET A 547 -21.69 -10.70 -15.34
C MET A 547 -22.48 -11.96 -15.73
N GLY A 548 -23.31 -11.87 -16.77
CA GLY A 548 -23.89 -13.03 -17.42
C GLY A 548 -23.01 -13.71 -18.47
N THR A 549 -21.91 -13.10 -18.96
CA THR A 549 -21.21 -13.64 -20.15
C THR A 549 -19.69 -13.38 -20.27
N HIS A 550 -18.99 -12.73 -19.32
CA HIS A 550 -17.62 -12.22 -19.55
C HIS A 550 -16.48 -12.76 -18.66
N PHE A 551 -16.59 -13.97 -18.12
CA PHE A 551 -15.40 -14.79 -17.85
C PHE A 551 -15.33 -15.89 -18.90
N THR A 552 -14.17 -16.05 -19.54
CA THR A 552 -13.95 -17.17 -20.46
C THR A 552 -14.30 -18.47 -19.74
N ASP A 553 -15.34 -19.17 -20.23
CA ASP A 553 -15.89 -20.37 -19.59
C ASP A 553 -14.77 -21.39 -19.29
N GLU A 554 -13.73 -21.48 -20.13
CA GLU A 554 -12.70 -22.52 -20.04
C GLU A 554 -11.60 -22.31 -18.97
N THR A 555 -11.05 -21.11 -18.80
CA THR A 555 -9.95 -20.86 -17.83
C THR A 555 -10.47 -20.90 -16.39
N TYR A 556 -11.61 -20.24 -16.13
CA TYR A 556 -12.27 -20.29 -14.82
C TYR A 556 -12.78 -21.70 -14.52
N ARG A 557 -13.40 -22.39 -15.52
CA ARG A 557 -13.77 -23.79 -15.31
C ARG A 557 -12.57 -24.66 -15.00
N THR A 558 -11.43 -24.44 -15.64
CA THR A 558 -10.23 -25.25 -15.43
C THR A 558 -9.60 -25.03 -14.04
N MET A 559 -9.60 -23.79 -13.52
CA MET A 559 -9.01 -23.47 -12.22
C MET A 559 -9.93 -23.80 -11.03
N PHE A 560 -11.24 -23.54 -11.15
CA PHE A 560 -12.14 -23.51 -9.99
C PHE A 560 -13.40 -24.38 -10.13
N VAL A 561 -13.72 -24.92 -11.32
CA VAL A 561 -14.96 -25.72 -11.53
C VAL A 561 -14.68 -27.19 -11.85
N LYS A 562 -13.67 -27.51 -12.67
CA LYS A 562 -13.25 -28.88 -12.98
C LYS A 562 -12.56 -29.44 -11.75
N ALA A 563 -13.02 -30.61 -11.30
CA ALA A 563 -12.39 -31.31 -10.19
C ALA A 563 -10.95 -31.73 -10.56
N ALA A 564 -10.03 -31.65 -9.61
CA ALA A 564 -8.71 -32.24 -9.73
C ALA A 564 -8.82 -33.72 -9.37
N ASP A 565 -8.97 -34.55 -10.39
CA ASP A 565 -9.15 -35.99 -10.20
C ASP A 565 -7.84 -36.67 -9.79
N VAL A 566 -7.93 -37.62 -8.87
CA VAL A 566 -6.79 -38.43 -8.41
C VAL A 566 -6.84 -39.80 -9.06
N TYR A 567 -5.70 -40.26 -9.55
CA TYR A 567 -5.57 -41.52 -10.28
C TYR A 567 -4.48 -42.39 -9.68
N GLU A 568 -4.63 -43.71 -9.78
CA GLU A 568 -3.59 -44.71 -9.55
C GLU A 568 -2.93 -45.06 -10.90
N VAL A 569 -1.60 -45.05 -10.93
CA VAL A 569 -0.80 -45.47 -12.09
C VAL A 569 -0.91 -46.99 -12.24
N ILE A 570 -1.32 -47.47 -13.42
CA ILE A 570 -1.49 -48.91 -13.68
C ILE A 570 -0.52 -49.38 -14.76
N LYS A 571 0.04 -50.56 -14.56
CA LYS A 571 0.87 -51.27 -15.54
C LYS A 571 0.20 -52.59 -15.92
N ASP A 572 0.33 -52.99 -17.18
CA ASP A 572 -0.06 -54.34 -17.62
C ASP A 572 0.95 -55.40 -17.17
N ASP A 573 0.64 -56.68 -17.44
CA ASP A 573 1.48 -57.83 -17.07
C ASP A 573 2.89 -57.80 -17.72
N GLU A 574 3.09 -56.95 -18.74
CA GLU A 574 4.36 -56.73 -19.44
C GLU A 574 5.15 -55.52 -18.86
N GLY A 575 4.61 -54.85 -17.84
CA GLY A 575 5.21 -53.70 -17.17
C GLY A 575 5.03 -52.38 -17.93
N LYS A 576 4.16 -52.33 -18.94
CA LYS A 576 3.88 -51.13 -19.74
C LYS A 576 2.70 -50.35 -19.14
N LEU A 577 2.80 -49.02 -19.20
CA LEU A 577 1.74 -48.13 -18.73
C LEU A 577 0.45 -48.31 -19.54
N VAL A 578 -0.66 -48.48 -18.82
CA VAL A 578 -2.04 -48.46 -19.33
C VAL A 578 -2.80 -47.33 -18.64
N PRO A 579 -3.92 -46.81 -19.20
CA PRO A 579 -4.62 -45.68 -18.62
C PRO A 579 -4.94 -45.84 -17.13
N GLY A 580 -4.48 -44.87 -16.34
CA GLY A 580 -4.61 -44.87 -14.89
C GLY A 580 -6.06 -44.94 -14.40
N ARG A 581 -6.24 -45.54 -13.22
CA ARG A 581 -7.56 -45.76 -12.62
C ARG A 581 -7.95 -44.57 -11.75
N LYS A 582 -9.03 -43.87 -12.10
CA LYS A 582 -9.59 -42.79 -11.28
C LYS A 582 -10.05 -43.33 -9.93
N LEU A 583 -9.67 -42.66 -8.86
CA LEU A 583 -10.09 -42.98 -7.50
C LEU A 583 -11.41 -42.27 -7.14
N THR A 584 -12.24 -42.95 -6.37
CA THR A 584 -13.40 -42.36 -5.70
C THR A 584 -12.97 -41.60 -4.44
N ASP A 585 -13.81 -40.70 -3.93
CA ASP A 585 -13.52 -39.95 -2.70
C ASP A 585 -13.27 -40.86 -1.47
N GLU A 586 -13.87 -42.04 -1.45
CA GLU A 586 -13.65 -43.04 -0.39
C GLU A 586 -12.27 -43.71 -0.52
N GLU A 587 -11.86 -44.03 -1.75
CA GLU A 587 -10.53 -44.59 -2.02
C GLU A 587 -9.41 -43.57 -1.77
N LYS A 588 -9.66 -42.27 -2.03
CA LYS A 588 -8.71 -41.19 -1.71
C LYS A 588 -8.38 -41.09 -0.21
N ARG A 589 -9.27 -41.58 0.67
CA ARG A 589 -9.05 -41.65 2.14
C ARG A 589 -8.36 -42.93 2.62
N HIS A 590 -8.13 -43.88 1.71
CA HIS A 590 -7.54 -45.19 2.02
C HIS A 590 -6.44 -45.55 1.01
N LEU A 591 -5.55 -44.60 0.73
CA LEU A 591 -4.41 -44.84 -0.16
C LEU A 591 -3.42 -45.81 0.50
N GLN A 592 -2.78 -46.63 -0.33
CA GLN A 592 -1.83 -47.63 0.14
C GLN A 592 -0.41 -47.07 0.13
N SER A 593 0.31 -47.22 1.24
CA SER A 593 1.72 -46.89 1.31
C SER A 593 2.58 -47.88 0.50
N GLY A 594 3.69 -47.38 -0.04
CA GLY A 594 4.77 -48.20 -0.58
C GLY A 594 5.54 -48.96 0.50
N SER A 595 6.55 -49.71 0.09
CA SER A 595 7.44 -50.47 0.99
C SER A 595 8.22 -49.58 1.96
N ASP A 596 8.36 -48.29 1.65
CA ASP A 596 8.98 -47.25 2.47
C ASP A 596 8.03 -46.65 3.51
N GLY A 597 6.79 -47.13 3.58
CA GLY A 597 5.77 -46.66 4.50
C GLY A 597 5.09 -45.35 4.08
N LYS A 598 5.43 -44.78 2.91
CA LYS A 598 4.85 -43.52 2.44
C LYS A 598 3.85 -43.72 1.31
N ILE A 599 2.85 -42.86 1.26
CA ILE A 599 1.96 -42.73 0.12
C ILE A 599 2.63 -41.82 -0.91
N HIS A 600 2.78 -42.28 -2.14
CA HIS A 600 3.48 -41.55 -3.21
C HIS A 600 2.48 -40.88 -4.15
N ILE A 601 2.51 -39.55 -4.21
CA ILE A 601 1.62 -38.75 -5.04
C ILE A 601 2.45 -37.81 -5.92
N ALA A 602 2.30 -37.95 -7.24
CA ALA A 602 2.90 -37.03 -8.19
C ALA A 602 1.91 -35.96 -8.63
N ASN A 603 2.39 -34.75 -8.90
CA ASN A 603 1.59 -33.71 -9.53
C ASN A 603 2.05 -33.49 -10.98
N ASN A 604 1.10 -33.20 -11.87
CA ASN A 604 1.31 -33.23 -13.33
C ASN A 604 1.45 -31.87 -14.04
N GLY A 605 2.51 -31.74 -14.85
CA GLY A 605 2.96 -30.49 -15.46
C GLY A 605 2.15 -30.08 -16.70
N ILE A 606 2.10 -28.76 -16.96
CA ILE A 606 1.39 -28.12 -18.08
C ILE A 606 1.68 -28.75 -19.46
N PHE A 607 0.69 -28.62 -20.36
CA PHE A 607 0.62 -29.06 -21.77
C PHE A 607 0.31 -30.53 -21.99
N ASN A 608 0.27 -31.31 -20.91
CA ASN A 608 0.08 -32.74 -20.96
C ASN A 608 -1.39 -33.09 -20.73
N ASP A 609 -1.92 -33.95 -21.60
CA ASP A 609 -3.16 -34.66 -21.28
C ASP A 609 -2.92 -35.64 -20.13
N GLN A 610 -3.97 -36.33 -19.70
CA GLN A 610 -3.89 -37.33 -18.62
C GLN A 610 -2.82 -38.41 -18.90
N ALA A 611 -2.56 -38.76 -20.16
CA ALA A 611 -1.57 -39.79 -20.50
C ALA A 611 -0.12 -39.31 -20.26
N ALA A 612 0.17 -38.03 -20.50
CA ALA A 612 1.47 -37.49 -20.17
C ALA A 612 1.62 -37.21 -18.65
N ALA A 613 0.52 -36.94 -17.94
CA ALA A 613 0.49 -36.96 -16.47
C ALA A 613 0.96 -38.28 -15.88
N GLU A 614 0.35 -39.37 -16.37
CA GLU A 614 0.66 -40.72 -15.96
C GLU A 614 2.09 -41.12 -16.32
N LYS A 615 2.56 -40.71 -17.52
CA LYS A 615 3.94 -40.92 -17.94
C LYS A 615 4.94 -40.28 -16.95
N TYR A 616 4.73 -39.02 -16.56
CA TYR A 616 5.65 -38.33 -15.66
C TYR A 616 5.53 -38.82 -14.21
N ALA A 617 4.32 -39.14 -13.75
CA ALA A 617 4.13 -39.79 -12.45
C ALA A 617 4.92 -41.11 -12.37
N ASN A 618 4.87 -41.95 -13.41
CA ASN A 618 5.66 -43.17 -13.47
C ASN A 618 7.17 -42.93 -13.65
N GLN A 619 7.56 -41.94 -14.46
CA GLN A 619 8.98 -41.62 -14.71
C GLN A 619 9.69 -41.12 -13.45
N HIS A 620 8.98 -40.34 -12.63
CA HIS A 620 9.51 -39.74 -11.41
C HIS A 620 9.25 -40.60 -10.17
N SER A 621 8.41 -41.63 -10.28
CA SER A 621 8.11 -42.54 -9.18
C SER A 621 9.38 -43.08 -8.54
N THR A 622 9.48 -42.86 -7.24
CA THR A 622 10.51 -43.43 -6.37
C THR A 622 9.97 -44.60 -5.54
N SER A 623 8.70 -44.98 -5.74
CA SER A 623 7.97 -46.01 -5.02
C SER A 623 8.18 -47.41 -5.61
N ASP A 624 8.40 -48.40 -4.74
CA ASP A 624 8.27 -49.83 -5.07
C ASP A 624 6.82 -50.35 -4.91
N GLY A 625 5.87 -49.48 -4.53
CA GLY A 625 4.45 -49.76 -4.35
C GLY A 625 3.53 -48.90 -5.23
N PRO A 626 2.25 -48.72 -4.85
CA PRO A 626 1.32 -47.91 -5.63
C PRO A 626 1.81 -46.47 -5.80
N GLN A 627 1.68 -45.94 -7.02
CA GLN A 627 1.95 -44.54 -7.34
C GLN A 627 0.64 -43.87 -7.72
N TYR A 628 0.33 -42.75 -7.06
CA TYR A 628 -0.84 -41.94 -7.36
C TYR A 628 -0.43 -40.63 -8.04
N TYR A 629 -1.37 -39.98 -8.71
CA TYR A 629 -1.16 -38.62 -9.22
C TYR A 629 -2.42 -37.76 -9.19
N ILE A 630 -2.24 -36.47 -8.93
CA ILE A 630 -3.31 -35.46 -8.99
C ILE A 630 -3.29 -34.83 -10.39
N ALA A 631 -4.36 -35.05 -11.14
CA ALA A 631 -4.48 -34.54 -12.49
C ALA A 631 -4.99 -33.09 -12.48
N PHE A 632 -4.11 -32.14 -12.80
CA PHE A 632 -4.53 -30.78 -13.11
C PHE A 632 -5.28 -30.79 -14.46
N PRO A 633 -6.53 -30.31 -14.54
CA PRO A 633 -7.28 -30.34 -15.79
C PRO A 633 -6.60 -29.46 -16.86
N LYS A 634 -6.36 -29.99 -18.06
CA LYS A 634 -5.83 -29.20 -19.18
C LYS A 634 -6.88 -28.22 -19.68
N ALA A 635 -6.49 -26.96 -19.91
CA ALA A 635 -7.36 -25.99 -20.53
C ALA A 635 -7.52 -26.29 -22.04
N GLY A 636 -8.72 -26.07 -22.58
CA GLY A 636 -9.05 -26.38 -23.98
C GLY A 636 -8.26 -25.64 -25.05
N ASN A 637 -7.41 -24.66 -24.70
CA ASN A 637 -6.52 -23.96 -25.62
C ASN A 637 -5.26 -23.40 -24.90
N GLY A 638 -4.20 -23.15 -25.67
CA GLY A 638 -2.89 -22.75 -25.14
C GLY A 638 -2.85 -21.38 -24.44
N LEU A 639 -3.73 -20.44 -24.81
CA LEU A 639 -3.83 -19.15 -24.12
C LEU A 639 -4.45 -19.30 -22.72
N SER A 640 -5.49 -20.11 -22.60
CA SER A 640 -6.15 -20.42 -21.32
C SER A 640 -5.18 -21.16 -20.40
N GLU A 641 -4.41 -22.10 -20.94
CA GLU A 641 -3.38 -22.83 -20.19
C GLU A 641 -2.27 -21.89 -19.65
N LEU A 642 -1.86 -20.88 -20.43
CA LEU A 642 -0.90 -19.85 -19.99
C LEU A 642 -1.47 -18.90 -18.92
N LEU A 643 -2.77 -18.58 -18.99
CA LEU A 643 -3.44 -17.78 -17.96
C LEU A 643 -3.54 -18.54 -16.63
N VAL A 644 -3.84 -19.85 -16.68
CA VAL A 644 -3.75 -20.72 -15.51
C VAL A 644 -2.33 -20.71 -14.94
N ALA A 645 -1.30 -20.87 -15.79
CA ALA A 645 0.10 -20.83 -15.35
C ALA A 645 0.49 -19.50 -14.67
N GLY A 646 0.07 -18.38 -15.26
CA GLY A 646 0.32 -17.04 -14.73
C GLY A 646 -0.37 -16.80 -13.39
N TYR A 647 -1.61 -17.29 -13.23
CA TYR A 647 -2.34 -17.27 -11.97
C TYR A 647 -1.62 -18.08 -10.89
N GLN A 648 -1.25 -19.33 -11.17
CA GLN A 648 -0.54 -20.19 -10.21
C GLN A 648 0.84 -19.64 -9.80
N LYS A 649 1.52 -18.88 -10.68
CA LYS A 649 2.84 -18.32 -10.35
C LYS A 649 2.77 -17.03 -9.53
N ASN A 650 1.76 -16.18 -9.76
CA ASN A 650 1.79 -14.79 -9.30
C ASN A 650 0.62 -14.38 -8.41
N LEU A 651 -0.48 -15.15 -8.41
CA LEU A 651 -1.74 -14.77 -7.75
C LEU A 651 -2.32 -15.86 -6.84
N GLU A 652 -2.16 -17.15 -7.16
CA GLU A 652 -2.74 -18.26 -6.39
C GLU A 652 -2.28 -18.23 -4.92
N GLY A 653 -3.25 -18.21 -4.00
CA GLY A 653 -3.02 -18.07 -2.55
C GLY A 653 -4.31 -17.68 -1.82
N ASP A 654 -4.28 -17.60 -0.48
CA ASP A 654 -5.49 -17.48 0.35
C ASP A 654 -6.35 -16.22 0.08
N PHE A 655 -5.77 -15.17 -0.50
CA PHE A 655 -6.49 -13.94 -0.86
C PHE A 655 -7.20 -14.03 -2.22
N TRP A 656 -6.58 -14.66 -3.23
CA TRP A 656 -7.11 -14.76 -4.59
C TRP A 656 -7.78 -16.11 -4.91
N GLY A 657 -7.71 -17.06 -3.98
CA GLY A 657 -8.19 -18.44 -4.12
C GLY A 657 -7.07 -19.44 -4.44
N LEU A 658 -7.23 -20.69 -4.01
CA LEU A 658 -6.46 -21.82 -4.55
C LEU A 658 -7.23 -22.45 -5.71
N THR A 659 -6.50 -22.97 -6.70
CA THR A 659 -7.11 -23.81 -7.74
C THR A 659 -7.59 -25.14 -7.12
N ASN A 660 -8.54 -25.82 -7.76
CA ASN A 660 -9.02 -27.12 -7.26
C ASN A 660 -7.91 -28.16 -7.09
N ALA A 661 -6.84 -28.10 -7.91
CA ALA A 661 -5.67 -28.96 -7.74
C ALA A 661 -4.76 -28.51 -6.58
N GLY A 662 -4.68 -27.21 -6.31
CA GLY A 662 -4.04 -26.66 -5.11
C GLY A 662 -4.79 -27.05 -3.84
N GLU A 663 -6.12 -27.01 -3.85
CA GLU A 663 -6.97 -27.49 -2.75
C GLU A 663 -6.85 -29.00 -2.53
N GLU A 664 -6.85 -29.81 -3.60
CA GLU A 664 -6.67 -31.27 -3.48
C GLU A 664 -5.27 -31.60 -2.92
N ASN A 665 -4.23 -30.86 -3.32
CA ASN A 665 -2.89 -30.99 -2.77
C ASN A 665 -2.82 -30.63 -1.29
N LYS A 666 -3.41 -29.50 -0.92
CA LYS A 666 -3.53 -29.06 0.47
C LYS A 666 -4.26 -30.09 1.31
N TRP A 667 -5.33 -30.69 0.78
CA TRP A 667 -6.08 -31.75 1.46
C TRP A 667 -5.23 -33.00 1.66
N MET A 668 -4.54 -33.51 0.62
CA MET A 668 -3.67 -34.69 0.73
C MET A 668 -2.51 -34.49 1.70
N MET A 669 -1.91 -33.30 1.68
CA MET A 669 -0.86 -32.89 2.62
C MET A 669 -1.35 -32.93 4.06
N LEU A 670 -2.50 -32.32 4.36
CA LEU A 670 -3.06 -32.29 5.71
C LEU A 670 -3.54 -33.67 6.18
N TYR A 671 -4.00 -34.52 5.26
CA TYR A 671 -4.55 -35.84 5.60
C TYR A 671 -3.46 -36.88 5.86
N TYR A 672 -2.44 -36.97 4.98
CA TYR A 672 -1.41 -38.02 5.07
C TYR A 672 -0.04 -37.51 5.54
N GLY A 673 0.16 -36.19 5.67
CA GLY A 673 1.47 -35.58 5.95
C GLY A 673 2.11 -36.01 7.27
N GLN A 674 1.34 -36.49 8.25
CA GLN A 674 1.85 -37.08 9.49
C GLN A 674 2.00 -38.61 9.42
N GLU A 675 1.20 -39.27 8.59
CA GLU A 675 1.17 -40.74 8.46
C GLU A 675 2.32 -41.25 7.59
N GLY A 676 2.72 -40.47 6.58
CA GLY A 676 3.81 -40.78 5.66
C GLY A 676 3.43 -40.43 4.23
N LEU A 677 3.94 -39.30 3.73
CA LEU A 677 3.59 -38.78 2.40
C LEU A 677 4.86 -38.45 1.60
N HIS A 678 4.88 -38.82 0.33
CA HIS A 678 5.89 -38.39 -0.63
C HIS A 678 5.22 -37.66 -1.80
N LEU A 679 5.71 -36.46 -2.11
CA LEU A 679 5.21 -35.63 -3.20
C LEU A 679 6.28 -35.39 -4.27
N ASP A 680 5.94 -35.75 -5.51
CA ASP A 680 6.79 -35.49 -6.67
C ASP A 680 6.24 -34.31 -7.47
N GLY A 681 7.05 -33.25 -7.62
CA GLY A 681 6.70 -32.04 -8.38
C GLY A 681 7.60 -31.85 -9.60
N HIS A 682 7.03 -31.89 -10.80
CA HIS A 682 7.78 -31.62 -12.02
C HIS A 682 7.36 -30.29 -12.65
N SER A 683 8.31 -29.51 -13.18
CA SER A 683 7.98 -28.30 -13.96
C SER A 683 7.04 -27.37 -13.19
N ARG A 684 5.89 -27.00 -13.76
CA ARG A 684 4.86 -26.19 -13.08
C ARG A 684 4.47 -26.74 -11.71
N ASP A 685 4.31 -28.04 -11.48
CA ASP A 685 3.47 -28.48 -10.34
C ASP A 685 4.20 -28.46 -9.02
N ALA A 686 5.50 -28.24 -9.07
CA ALA A 686 6.23 -27.69 -7.95
C ALA A 686 5.56 -26.39 -7.42
N MET A 687 4.85 -25.62 -8.26
CA MET A 687 4.02 -24.46 -7.87
C MET A 687 2.72 -24.88 -7.20
N THR A 688 2.03 -25.93 -7.67
CA THR A 688 0.83 -26.43 -6.99
C THR A 688 1.19 -26.97 -5.60
N ILE A 689 2.33 -27.64 -5.48
CA ILE A 689 2.89 -28.07 -4.18
C ILE A 689 3.31 -26.85 -3.35
N GLY A 690 4.07 -25.92 -3.93
CA GLY A 690 4.55 -24.71 -3.26
C GLY A 690 3.43 -23.81 -2.73
N ASN A 691 2.40 -23.56 -3.53
CA ASN A 691 1.24 -22.74 -3.14
C ASN A 691 0.40 -23.42 -2.05
N ALA A 692 0.27 -24.76 -2.09
CA ALA A 692 -0.35 -25.51 -1.01
C ALA A 692 0.47 -25.44 0.29
N LEU A 693 1.81 -25.58 0.21
CA LEU A 693 2.69 -25.38 1.37
C LEU A 693 2.60 -23.95 1.93
N GLU A 694 2.57 -22.93 1.08
CA GLU A 694 2.37 -21.53 1.49
C GLU A 694 1.04 -21.34 2.22
N SER A 695 -0.06 -21.87 1.68
CA SER A 695 -1.39 -21.78 2.29
C SER A 695 -1.45 -22.51 3.62
N ILE A 696 -0.88 -23.73 3.72
CA ILE A 696 -0.82 -24.47 4.99
C ILE A 696 0.02 -23.71 6.00
N SER A 697 1.16 -23.13 5.63
CA SER A 697 2.05 -22.40 6.56
C SER A 697 1.39 -21.21 7.25
N LYS A 698 0.33 -20.65 6.65
CA LYS A 698 -0.45 -19.53 7.18
C LYS A 698 -1.61 -19.99 8.08
N MET A 699 -1.89 -21.29 8.16
CA MET A 699 -2.93 -21.83 9.03
C MET A 699 -2.51 -21.75 10.51
N PRO A 700 -3.43 -21.47 11.44
CA PRO A 700 -3.16 -21.59 12.86
C PRO A 700 -2.75 -23.03 13.22
N GLY A 701 -1.61 -23.21 13.89
CA GLY A 701 -1.13 -24.54 14.29
C GLY A 701 -0.52 -25.38 13.15
N ALA A 702 -0.05 -24.74 12.08
CA ALA A 702 0.54 -25.42 10.92
C ALA A 702 1.89 -26.12 11.19
N GLU A 703 2.57 -25.80 12.29
CA GLU A 703 3.85 -26.42 12.62
C GLU A 703 3.66 -27.92 12.95
N GLY A 704 4.45 -28.78 12.32
CA GLY A 704 4.42 -30.24 12.51
C GLY A 704 3.31 -30.99 11.76
N VAL A 705 2.42 -30.30 11.05
CA VAL A 705 1.33 -30.93 10.29
C VAL A 705 1.81 -31.80 9.13
N LEU A 706 3.04 -31.60 8.66
CA LEU A 706 3.69 -32.38 7.61
C LEU A 706 4.93 -33.14 8.11
N SER A 707 4.96 -33.50 9.40
CA SER A 707 6.12 -34.09 10.09
C SER A 707 6.70 -35.38 9.48
N ASN A 708 5.94 -36.11 8.65
CA ASN A 708 6.40 -37.30 7.92
C ASN A 708 6.26 -37.15 6.39
N ALA A 709 6.16 -35.91 5.89
CA ALA A 709 6.07 -35.62 4.47
C ALA A 709 7.47 -35.38 3.86
N THR A 710 7.65 -35.79 2.62
CA THR A 710 8.85 -35.54 1.82
C THR A 710 8.49 -35.05 0.43
N VAL A 711 9.36 -34.23 -0.16
CA VAL A 711 9.12 -33.62 -1.47
C VAL A 711 10.34 -33.79 -2.36
N THR A 712 10.13 -34.23 -3.60
CA THR A 712 11.15 -34.23 -4.65
C THR A 712 10.70 -33.37 -5.82
N PHE A 713 11.55 -32.44 -6.25
CA PHE A 713 11.31 -31.59 -7.40
C PHE A 713 12.21 -31.92 -8.59
N PHE A 714 11.60 -31.94 -9.78
CA PHE A 714 12.27 -32.22 -11.06
C PHE A 714 12.08 -31.03 -12.01
N GLY A 715 13.14 -30.30 -12.34
CA GLY A 715 13.08 -29.07 -13.15
C GLY A 715 11.99 -28.07 -12.72
N PRO A 716 11.85 -27.73 -11.42
CA PRO A 716 10.67 -27.06 -10.90
C PRO A 716 10.56 -25.57 -11.31
N ALA A 717 9.35 -25.12 -11.63
CA ALA A 717 9.00 -23.71 -11.87
C ALA A 717 8.78 -22.92 -10.56
N TYR A 718 8.71 -23.62 -9.43
CA TYR A 718 8.70 -23.03 -8.08
C TYR A 718 10.13 -23.03 -7.51
N ASN A 719 10.42 -22.09 -6.63
CA ASN A 719 11.74 -22.02 -6.00
C ASN A 719 11.87 -23.11 -4.93
N ALA A 720 12.76 -24.07 -5.17
CA ALA A 720 12.98 -25.24 -4.34
C ALA A 720 13.51 -24.87 -2.94
N ALA A 721 14.29 -23.80 -2.81
CA ALA A 721 14.74 -23.31 -1.49
C ALA A 721 13.60 -22.67 -0.69
N SER A 722 12.71 -21.91 -1.34
CA SER A 722 11.49 -21.41 -0.70
C SER A 722 10.59 -22.56 -0.24
N ALA A 723 10.41 -23.59 -1.09
CA ALA A 723 9.62 -24.77 -0.74
C ALA A 723 10.25 -25.57 0.41
N ASP A 724 11.57 -25.77 0.42
CA ASP A 724 12.29 -26.42 1.52
C ASP A 724 12.11 -25.67 2.85
N LYS A 725 12.18 -24.33 2.82
CA LYS A 725 11.96 -23.49 4.00
C LYS A 725 10.53 -23.64 4.54
N LEU A 726 9.52 -23.59 3.68
CA LEU A 726 8.11 -23.80 4.08
C LEU A 726 7.90 -25.21 4.64
N LEU A 727 8.41 -26.23 3.94
CA LEU A 727 8.32 -27.62 4.36
C LEU A 727 8.96 -27.85 5.73
N SER A 728 10.12 -27.23 6.00
CA SER A 728 10.81 -27.35 7.29
C SER A 728 9.98 -26.82 8.46
N VAL A 729 9.28 -25.68 8.28
CA VAL A 729 8.36 -25.15 9.29
C VAL A 729 7.19 -26.12 9.50
N LEU A 730 6.60 -26.59 8.40
CA LEU A 730 5.46 -27.51 8.45
C LEU A 730 5.81 -28.90 9.00
N GLN A 731 7.08 -29.30 8.96
CA GLN A 731 7.58 -30.52 9.58
C GLN A 731 7.86 -30.37 11.09
N GLY A 732 7.86 -29.14 11.63
CA GLY A 732 8.04 -28.89 13.08
C GLY A 732 9.47 -28.58 13.53
N TYR A 733 10.30 -28.01 12.65
CA TYR A 733 11.74 -27.81 12.91
C TYR A 733 12.12 -26.56 13.72
N GLY A 734 11.17 -25.71 14.11
CA GLY A 734 11.42 -24.41 14.74
C GLY A 734 12.21 -24.42 16.07
N GLY A 735 12.53 -25.60 16.61
CA GLY A 735 13.30 -25.79 17.86
C GLY A 735 14.67 -26.45 17.74
N ILE A 736 15.18 -26.81 16.54
CA ILE A 736 16.41 -27.63 16.42
C ILE A 736 17.61 -26.76 16.00
N SER A 737 18.48 -26.44 16.96
CA SER A 737 19.79 -25.80 16.77
C SER A 737 20.91 -26.83 16.51
N ASN A 738 20.71 -27.75 15.55
CA ASN A 738 21.68 -28.81 15.24
C ASN A 738 22.12 -28.73 13.77
N PRO A 739 23.43 -28.65 13.45
CA PRO A 739 23.97 -28.57 12.08
C PRO A 739 23.82 -29.85 11.23
N LEU A 740 23.15 -30.89 11.73
CA LEU A 740 22.82 -32.10 10.98
C LEU A 740 21.30 -32.17 10.78
N ARG A 741 20.82 -31.55 9.69
CA ARG A 741 19.47 -31.81 9.14
C ARG A 741 19.37 -33.31 8.83
N PRO A 742 18.31 -34.03 9.25
CA PRO A 742 18.09 -35.39 8.78
C PRO A 742 17.94 -35.37 7.25
N TYR A 743 18.79 -36.11 6.54
CA TYR A 743 18.80 -36.16 5.06
C TYR A 743 17.43 -36.56 4.48
N ASP A 744 16.61 -37.27 5.27
CA ASP A 744 15.29 -37.75 4.87
C ASP A 744 14.19 -36.68 4.91
N MET A 745 14.49 -35.44 5.34
CA MET A 745 13.49 -34.36 5.49
C MET A 745 13.83 -33.09 4.70
N ILE A 746 14.92 -33.10 3.94
CA ILE A 746 15.32 -32.02 3.04
C ILE A 746 14.64 -32.25 1.69
N LEU A 747 14.10 -31.19 1.08
CA LEU A 747 13.56 -31.26 -0.28
C LEU A 747 14.67 -31.69 -1.26
N MET A 748 14.37 -32.68 -2.09
CA MET A 748 15.30 -33.20 -3.08
C MET A 748 15.07 -32.52 -4.42
N LEU A 749 16.14 -32.10 -5.10
CA LEU A 749 16.08 -31.39 -6.39
C LEU A 749 16.83 -32.17 -7.47
N GLN A 750 16.23 -32.23 -8.66
CA GLN A 750 16.93 -32.49 -9.93
C GLN A 750 16.70 -31.31 -10.86
N ASN A 751 17.76 -30.69 -11.37
CA ASN A 751 17.64 -29.56 -12.28
C ASN A 751 18.82 -29.50 -13.26
N HIS A 752 18.54 -29.65 -14.54
CA HIS A 752 19.55 -29.67 -15.59
C HIS A 752 20.03 -28.23 -15.91
N ILE A 753 21.32 -28.04 -16.17
CA ILE A 753 21.89 -26.70 -16.43
C ILE A 753 21.23 -25.95 -17.61
N ALA A 754 20.79 -26.70 -18.62
CA ALA A 754 20.07 -26.21 -19.79
C ALA A 754 18.54 -26.28 -19.66
N ASP A 755 17.98 -26.45 -18.46
CA ASP A 755 16.53 -26.42 -18.24
C ASP A 755 16.06 -24.98 -17.93
N PRO A 756 15.31 -24.34 -18.85
CA PRO A 756 14.82 -22.98 -18.66
C PRO A 756 13.71 -22.88 -17.61
N VAL A 757 12.94 -23.94 -17.37
CA VAL A 757 11.84 -23.91 -16.39
C VAL A 757 12.41 -23.98 -14.98
N GLY A 758 13.28 -24.95 -14.73
CA GLY A 758 13.98 -25.07 -13.45
C GLY A 758 14.90 -23.89 -13.17
N GLY A 759 15.72 -23.50 -14.16
CA GLY A 759 16.71 -22.43 -14.02
C GLY A 759 16.14 -21.01 -14.08
N PHE A 760 15.38 -20.66 -15.13
CA PHE A 760 14.93 -19.27 -15.35
C PHE A 760 13.58 -18.95 -14.71
N ILE A 761 12.62 -19.89 -14.70
CA ILE A 761 11.29 -19.66 -14.14
C ILE A 761 11.27 -19.92 -12.62
N GLY A 762 11.89 -21.02 -12.20
CA GLY A 762 11.99 -21.41 -10.79
C GLY A 762 13.15 -20.81 -10.01
N TRP A 763 14.15 -20.24 -10.70
CA TRP A 763 15.39 -19.73 -10.09
C TRP A 763 16.16 -20.80 -9.30
N ASN A 764 16.09 -22.05 -9.75
CA ASN A 764 16.71 -23.16 -9.05
C ASN A 764 18.15 -23.37 -9.53
N PRO A 765 19.08 -23.71 -8.62
CA PRO A 765 20.42 -24.10 -9.01
C PRO A 765 20.36 -25.39 -9.84
N SER A 766 21.34 -25.57 -10.72
CA SER A 766 21.49 -26.82 -11.45
C SER A 766 22.11 -27.90 -10.54
N THR A 767 21.63 -29.12 -10.65
CA THR A 767 22.18 -30.30 -9.96
C THR A 767 23.13 -31.11 -10.85
N GLY A 768 23.29 -30.70 -12.11
CA GLY A 768 24.14 -31.32 -13.12
C GLY A 768 23.63 -31.00 -14.53
N GLY A 769 24.25 -31.58 -15.55
CA GLY A 769 23.80 -31.53 -16.92
C GLY A 769 24.93 -31.39 -17.93
N SER A 770 24.99 -32.30 -18.90
CA SER A 770 25.87 -32.24 -20.06
C SER A 770 25.12 -31.77 -21.30
N ILE A 771 25.75 -30.93 -22.11
CA ILE A 771 25.21 -30.54 -23.42
C ILE A 771 25.56 -31.62 -24.46
N PRO A 772 24.57 -32.24 -25.14
CA PRO A 772 24.84 -33.26 -26.15
C PRO A 772 25.77 -32.79 -27.26
N GLN A 773 26.70 -33.65 -27.70
CA GLN A 773 27.66 -33.32 -28.77
C GLN A 773 26.94 -32.87 -30.06
N GLY A 774 27.45 -31.80 -30.66
CA GLY A 774 26.88 -31.22 -31.89
C GLY A 774 25.72 -30.25 -31.67
N THR A 775 25.36 -29.95 -30.41
CA THR A 775 24.33 -28.95 -30.06
C THR A 775 24.89 -27.87 -29.14
N THR A 776 24.29 -26.68 -29.15
CA THR A 776 24.70 -25.57 -28.27
C THR A 776 23.80 -25.44 -27.04
N MET A 777 24.30 -24.78 -25.98
CA MET A 777 23.52 -24.47 -24.78
C MET A 777 22.22 -23.72 -25.10
N LEU A 778 22.31 -22.70 -25.96
CA LEU A 778 21.16 -21.91 -26.40
C LEU A 778 20.15 -22.75 -27.18
N GLU A 779 20.62 -23.63 -28.05
CA GLU A 779 19.78 -24.56 -28.80
C GLU A 779 19.04 -25.53 -27.87
N GLN A 780 19.71 -26.07 -26.84
CA GLN A 780 19.05 -26.94 -25.85
C GLN A 780 18.03 -26.19 -25.00
N ILE A 781 18.32 -24.95 -24.60
CA ILE A 781 17.37 -24.07 -23.90
C ILE A 781 16.13 -23.82 -24.77
N ILE A 782 16.31 -23.49 -26.05
CA ILE A 782 15.20 -23.26 -26.98
C ILE A 782 14.37 -24.53 -27.18
N ARG A 783 15.02 -25.69 -27.36
CA ARG A 783 14.33 -26.98 -27.53
C ARG A 783 13.55 -27.37 -26.28
N ALA A 784 14.11 -27.14 -25.10
CA ALA A 784 13.43 -27.35 -23.82
C ALA A 784 12.26 -26.39 -23.62
N ALA A 785 12.44 -25.10 -23.89
CA ALA A 785 11.40 -24.07 -23.78
C ALA A 785 10.24 -24.29 -24.77
N THR A 786 10.51 -24.90 -25.92
CA THR A 786 9.50 -25.23 -26.94
C THR A 786 8.86 -26.60 -26.74
N GLY A 787 9.14 -27.28 -25.62
CA GLY A 787 8.48 -28.53 -25.25
C GLY A 787 8.81 -29.73 -26.13
N GLN A 788 9.96 -29.71 -26.83
CA GLN A 788 10.34 -30.84 -27.67
C GLN A 788 10.58 -32.12 -26.84
N PRO A 789 10.31 -33.32 -27.38
CA PRO A 789 10.58 -34.57 -26.68
C PRO A 789 12.09 -34.80 -26.53
N GLY A 790 12.51 -35.41 -25.41
CA GLY A 790 13.91 -35.77 -25.17
C GLY A 790 14.84 -34.56 -25.03
N THR A 791 14.44 -33.60 -24.19
CA THR A 791 15.20 -32.38 -23.87
C THR A 791 15.69 -32.40 -22.44
N SER A 792 16.55 -31.45 -22.09
CA SER A 792 17.02 -31.20 -20.72
C SER A 792 15.89 -31.10 -19.70
N HIS A 793 14.72 -30.56 -20.09
CA HIS A 793 13.57 -30.39 -19.19
C HIS A 793 12.76 -31.68 -18.97
N ASN A 794 12.75 -32.61 -19.93
CA ASN A 794 11.91 -33.82 -19.83
C ASN A 794 12.71 -35.07 -19.39
N CYS A 795 14.01 -34.92 -19.18
CA CYS A 795 14.96 -35.99 -18.91
C CYS A 795 15.39 -36.04 -17.43
N TYR A 796 14.41 -36.22 -16.54
CA TYR A 796 14.61 -36.39 -15.11
C TYR A 796 14.15 -37.77 -14.60
N GLY A 797 14.47 -38.14 -13.38
CA GLY A 797 14.08 -39.42 -12.78
C GLY A 797 14.54 -40.65 -13.57
N ASN A 798 13.71 -41.69 -13.61
CA ASN A 798 13.99 -42.95 -14.31
C ASN A 798 13.49 -42.96 -15.75
N SER A 799 13.75 -41.89 -16.51
CA SER A 799 13.32 -41.80 -17.91
C SER A 799 13.77 -43.00 -18.74
N THR A 800 12.82 -43.63 -19.44
CA THR A 800 13.07 -44.78 -20.32
C THR A 800 13.53 -44.38 -21.72
N SER A 801 13.64 -43.07 -21.99
CA SER A 801 14.12 -42.55 -23.27
C SER A 801 15.63 -42.74 -23.42
N PRO A 802 16.11 -43.46 -24.46
CA PRO A 802 17.54 -43.66 -24.69
C PRO A 802 18.32 -42.35 -24.89
N ALA A 803 17.63 -41.28 -25.32
CA ALA A 803 18.22 -39.97 -25.54
C ALA A 803 18.54 -39.21 -24.25
N CYS A 804 17.89 -39.55 -23.12
CA CYS A 804 18.07 -38.81 -21.87
C CYS A 804 19.47 -39.00 -21.25
N GLY A 805 20.13 -40.12 -21.49
CA GLY A 805 21.50 -40.33 -21.01
C GLY A 805 22.53 -39.39 -21.62
N ASN A 806 22.23 -38.75 -22.75
CA ASN A 806 23.11 -37.76 -23.37
C ASN A 806 23.13 -36.42 -22.63
N PHE A 807 22.16 -36.18 -21.74
CA PHE A 807 22.07 -34.98 -20.90
C PHE A 807 22.76 -35.14 -19.55
N TRP A 808 23.26 -36.34 -19.22
CA TRP A 808 23.81 -36.67 -17.91
C TRP A 808 25.13 -37.46 -18.03
N LEU A 809 25.93 -37.18 -19.06
CA LEU A 809 27.17 -37.91 -19.40
C LEU A 809 28.24 -37.81 -18.32
N GLU A 810 28.15 -36.80 -17.46
CA GLU A 810 29.03 -36.58 -16.32
C GLU A 810 28.84 -37.62 -15.20
N TYR A 811 27.72 -38.36 -15.20
CA TYR A 811 27.45 -39.42 -14.23
C TYR A 811 27.74 -40.81 -14.84
N PRO A 812 28.37 -41.74 -14.10
CA PRO A 812 28.71 -43.08 -14.59
C PRO A 812 27.50 -43.85 -15.15
N ASP A 813 26.34 -43.71 -14.52
CA ASP A 813 25.10 -44.38 -14.92
C ASP A 813 24.30 -43.59 -15.98
N LYS A 814 24.80 -42.42 -16.41
CA LYS A 814 24.16 -41.50 -17.34
C LYS A 814 22.73 -41.13 -16.93
N LYS A 815 22.52 -40.93 -15.62
CA LYS A 815 21.24 -40.57 -15.02
C LYS A 815 21.38 -39.32 -14.15
N PRO A 816 20.31 -38.53 -14.00
CA PRO A 816 20.29 -37.41 -13.05
C PRO A 816 20.44 -37.94 -11.62
N ILE A 817 21.08 -37.13 -10.77
CA ILE A 817 21.13 -37.37 -9.33
C ILE A 817 20.23 -36.36 -8.60
N SER A 818 19.45 -36.85 -7.64
CA SER A 818 18.72 -36.00 -6.71
C SER A 818 19.70 -35.46 -5.66
N LEU A 819 19.79 -34.14 -5.54
CA LEU A 819 20.60 -33.49 -4.53
C LEU A 819 19.69 -32.83 -3.50
N PRO A 820 20.03 -32.88 -2.19
CA PRO A 820 19.32 -32.09 -1.19
C PRO A 820 19.50 -30.61 -1.52
N VAL A 821 18.42 -29.83 -1.39
CA VAL A 821 18.51 -28.36 -1.50
C VAL A 821 19.42 -27.86 -0.38
N LYS A 822 20.54 -27.22 -0.75
CA LYS A 822 21.45 -26.56 0.19
C LYS A 822 21.16 -25.08 0.15
N GLU A 823 20.93 -24.49 1.33
CA GLU A 823 20.87 -23.02 1.50
C GLU A 823 22.18 -22.35 1.06
#